data_AF-A0A669C1L2-F1
#
_entry.id   AF-A0A669C1L2-F1
#
_cell.length_a   1.000
_cell.length_b   1.000
_cell.length_c   1.000
_cell.angle_alpha   90.00
_cell.angle_beta   90.00
_cell.angle_gamma   90.00
#
_symmetry.space_group_name_H-M   'P 1'
#
loop_
_entity.id
_entity.type
_entity.pdbx_description
1 polymer ?
#
loop_
_entity_poly.entity_id
_entity_poly.type
_entity_poly.pdbx_seq_one_letter_code
_entity_poly.pdbx_strand_id
1 'polypeptide(L)'
;MDRFSWDLCAQKQTITKSSVLNISSCPITYYGQKYEQLYVNFTRQKIVFCFDHFYNPENKGDCIVGSSPNTMTADFDIIQADSFLDQWIRKKIQTIQNSLRCSVQITTQVRKSMITLALFNFGTEAALSLEAYTIGPVIYTGQVSKVVIDKVEVNNILESYQTDDILDISGCRHSGTVYKPGTVVNSNPQICSSVTCSETATLQTSGCGPLEHCQGNDICMLDTTCTVTGPIIDVHGQINSIQDRCAYSLFSTPSLPDFQVQGNFDDRRRKDVSFLDSVTLRVDGHDIHLEQGGRVQLNDSTLTLNSSSQLVHGVQLSKDQTGVTAKLSLSNLTISVFFDGDTAQIRLEGPAGSSVEGLCGNSSRSLRDLRLSEYSSTSCEMQYSETADSTINCTSVTERCNLLKEAPFSSCNSDIDPEPYITACTDTLCKYPAVDGLNCQFLKAYARACSLHDHTLDGWTSKTGCSSEAFCQDRTCSDHEFCGEKTVGGDTRCFCRAIFASKYQANNSLGDPTVCKQNSASLTLVGCLLEDKGIDYSTLHLKDPTCRGQVDELTHMVTFSFNSSNSCGTEVTANNSYIIYQNTIRSQNYSSDVITRNDQVQINFSCVHSQPNINTATFRIRDWSVAQHITSGAWNYTLTIKAYTDARRTQLVKWNTELQLNQKIWMELKTDGLDGNMVALVSKSCWATNKASPTSTPRHDLILNGCANRADRTVQVQENGLGTSTYFSFNMFRFTVGSADIFLHCQLHLCPKQGNNCIPTCSKAARRYRSASFTYEPEAPAFISVSWTY
;
A
#
# COMPACT_ATOMS: atom_id res chain seq x y z
N MET A 1 -47.28 54.94 -34.08
CA MET A 1 -45.80 54.84 -34.10
C MET A 1 -45.48 53.62 -34.94
N ASP A 2 -45.22 53.87 -36.21
CA ASP A 2 -44.86 52.86 -37.20
C ASP A 2 -43.48 52.28 -36.92
N ARG A 3 -43.36 50.93 -36.89
CA ARG A 3 -42.18 50.14 -37.26
C ARG A 3 -42.43 48.64 -37.01
N PHE A 4 -43.18 47.99 -37.90
CA PHE A 4 -42.84 46.62 -38.26
C PHE A 4 -41.87 46.74 -39.43
N SER A 5 -40.60 46.37 -39.20
CA SER A 5 -39.65 46.26 -40.30
C SER A 5 -40.12 45.09 -41.19
N TRP A 6 -40.38 45.35 -42.46
CA TRP A 6 -40.76 44.33 -43.44
C TRP A 6 -39.62 43.34 -43.73
N ASP A 7 -38.44 43.52 -43.12
CA ASP A 7 -37.24 42.68 -43.30
C ASP A 7 -37.17 41.42 -42.41
N LEU A 8 -38.16 41.17 -41.53
CA LEU A 8 -38.15 40.04 -40.58
C LEU A 8 -39.03 38.85 -41.00
N CYS A 9 -39.75 38.95 -42.12
CA CYS A 9 -40.61 37.87 -42.62
C CYS A 9 -39.79 36.87 -43.45
N ALA A 10 -39.70 35.63 -42.97
CA ALA A 10 -38.93 34.56 -43.61
C ALA A 10 -39.75 33.80 -44.67
N GLN A 11 -41.07 33.71 -44.50
CA GLN A 11 -41.98 33.03 -45.42
C GLN A 11 -43.36 33.66 -45.35
N LYS A 12 -43.99 33.89 -46.50
CA LYS A 12 -45.35 34.42 -46.62
C LYS A 12 -46.17 33.61 -47.61
N GLN A 13 -47.40 33.25 -47.24
CA GLN A 13 -48.33 32.51 -48.08
C GLN A 13 -49.79 32.92 -47.80
N THR A 14 -50.56 33.21 -48.85
CA THR A 14 -52.02 33.40 -48.73
C THR A 14 -52.72 32.07 -49.02
N ILE A 15 -53.61 31.63 -48.13
CA ILE A 15 -54.43 30.43 -48.31
C ILE A 15 -55.90 30.79 -48.53
N THR A 16 -56.52 30.13 -49.50
CA THR A 16 -57.93 30.36 -49.91
C THR A 16 -58.82 29.13 -49.73
N LYS A 17 -58.25 28.03 -49.21
CA LYS A 17 -58.91 26.76 -48.92
C LYS A 17 -58.19 26.04 -47.77
N SER A 18 -58.84 25.06 -47.15
CA SER A 18 -58.21 24.23 -46.12
C SER A 18 -56.92 23.61 -46.66
N SER A 19 -55.82 23.80 -45.94
CA SER A 19 -54.46 23.53 -46.42
C SER A 19 -53.57 23.08 -45.26
N VAL A 20 -52.50 22.34 -45.58
CA VAL A 20 -51.43 22.03 -44.63
C VAL A 20 -50.30 23.02 -44.85
N LEU A 21 -49.90 23.71 -43.79
CA LEU A 21 -48.81 24.67 -43.78
C LEU A 21 -47.58 24.01 -43.17
N ASN A 22 -46.45 24.18 -43.84
CA ASN A 22 -45.17 23.74 -43.31
C ASN A 22 -44.62 24.81 -42.36
N ILE A 23 -44.47 24.45 -41.09
CA ILE A 23 -43.87 25.29 -40.04
C ILE A 23 -42.54 24.70 -39.57
N SER A 24 -41.88 23.82 -40.33
CA SER A 24 -40.63 23.19 -39.91
C SER A 24 -39.48 24.18 -39.67
N SER A 25 -39.52 25.36 -40.31
CA SER A 25 -38.61 26.48 -40.06
C SER A 25 -38.91 27.25 -38.77
N CYS A 26 -40.14 27.12 -38.25
CA CYS A 26 -40.56 27.62 -36.95
C CYS A 26 -41.48 26.63 -36.24
N PRO A 27 -40.95 25.49 -35.75
CA PRO A 27 -41.77 24.45 -35.16
C PRO A 27 -42.44 24.97 -33.89
N ILE A 28 -43.69 24.63 -33.66
CA ILE A 28 -44.43 25.07 -32.47
C ILE A 28 -44.51 23.92 -31.48
N THR A 29 -44.10 24.16 -30.23
CA THR A 29 -44.27 23.23 -29.11
C THR A 29 -45.60 23.51 -28.44
N TYR A 30 -46.62 22.72 -28.73
CA TYR A 30 -47.98 22.90 -28.21
C TYR A 30 -48.23 21.94 -27.04
N TYR A 31 -48.28 22.46 -25.81
CA TYR A 31 -48.42 21.68 -24.58
C TYR A 31 -47.51 20.44 -24.55
N GLY A 32 -46.22 20.67 -24.77
CA GLY A 32 -45.16 19.67 -24.63
C GLY A 32 -44.94 18.76 -25.85
N GLN A 33 -45.74 18.91 -26.91
CA GLN A 33 -45.53 18.19 -28.16
C GLN A 33 -45.10 19.15 -29.28
N LYS A 34 -43.97 18.84 -29.92
CA LYS A 34 -43.41 19.63 -31.01
C LYS A 34 -44.08 19.27 -32.33
N TYR A 35 -44.49 20.28 -33.08
CA TYR A 35 -45.14 20.14 -34.38
C TYR A 35 -44.42 20.96 -35.46
N GLU A 36 -44.31 20.35 -36.63
CA GLU A 36 -43.66 20.93 -37.81
C GLU A 36 -44.65 21.20 -38.96
N GLN A 37 -45.92 20.88 -38.73
CA GLN A 37 -47.02 21.12 -39.67
C GLN A 37 -48.19 21.77 -38.94
N LEU A 38 -48.95 22.57 -39.68
CA LEU A 38 -50.17 23.20 -39.20
C LEU A 38 -51.30 23.02 -40.24
N TYR A 39 -52.34 22.29 -39.85
CA TYR A 39 -53.53 22.02 -40.65
C TYR A 39 -54.55 23.13 -40.42
N VAL A 40 -54.78 23.94 -41.44
CA VAL A 40 -55.78 25.02 -41.39
C VAL A 40 -57.07 24.55 -42.03
N ASN A 41 -58.16 24.58 -41.26
CA ASN A 41 -59.49 24.19 -41.69
C ASN A 41 -60.48 25.35 -41.62
N PHE A 42 -61.05 25.67 -42.78
CA PHE A 42 -62.20 26.57 -42.90
C PHE A 42 -63.49 25.76 -42.84
N THR A 43 -64.36 26.05 -41.89
CA THR A 43 -65.73 25.49 -41.83
C THR A 43 -66.75 26.61 -41.94
N ARG A 44 -68.04 26.29 -42.14
CA ARG A 44 -69.11 27.30 -42.21
C ARG A 44 -69.28 28.12 -40.91
N GLN A 45 -68.75 27.63 -39.78
CA GLN A 45 -69.00 28.20 -38.46
C GLN A 45 -67.73 28.46 -37.63
N LYS A 46 -66.58 27.91 -38.03
CA LYS A 46 -65.31 27.97 -37.27
C LYS A 46 -64.11 27.99 -38.21
N ILE A 47 -63.04 28.63 -37.78
CA ILE A 47 -61.69 28.36 -38.28
C ILE A 47 -60.93 27.54 -37.26
N VAL A 48 -60.21 26.52 -37.74
CA VAL A 48 -59.49 25.60 -36.86
C VAL A 48 -58.06 25.45 -37.34
N PHE A 49 -57.12 25.58 -36.40
CA PHE A 49 -55.69 25.36 -36.61
C PHE A 49 -55.28 24.13 -35.82
N CYS A 50 -55.14 22.99 -36.49
CA CYS A 50 -54.73 21.73 -35.85
C CYS A 50 -53.27 21.42 -36.16
N PHE A 51 -52.59 20.76 -35.22
CA PHE A 51 -51.17 20.47 -35.34
C PHE A 51 -50.87 19.04 -35.82
N ASP A 52 -51.82 18.13 -35.68
CA ASP A 52 -51.62 16.70 -35.89
C ASP A 52 -52.34 16.16 -37.13
N HIS A 53 -53.56 16.62 -37.41
CA HIS A 53 -54.31 16.28 -38.60
C HIS A 53 -55.40 17.32 -38.91
N PHE A 54 -56.07 17.19 -40.07
CA PHE A 54 -57.24 18.03 -40.37
C PHE A 54 -58.35 17.84 -39.34
N TYR A 55 -58.84 18.94 -38.77
CA TYR A 55 -59.95 18.96 -37.82
C TYR A 55 -61.13 18.08 -38.26
N ASN A 56 -61.46 17.09 -37.44
CA ASN A 56 -62.67 16.30 -37.51
C ASN A 56 -63.33 16.31 -36.12
N PRO A 57 -64.61 16.69 -35.98
CA PRO A 57 -65.35 16.65 -34.71
C PRO A 57 -65.29 15.30 -33.99
N GLU A 58 -65.10 14.20 -34.72
CA GLU A 58 -65.01 12.84 -34.17
C GLU A 58 -63.59 12.44 -33.74
N ASN A 59 -62.54 13.11 -34.22
CA ASN A 59 -61.15 12.75 -33.91
C ASN A 59 -60.57 13.51 -32.71
N LYS A 60 -59.70 12.86 -31.94
CA LYS A 60 -58.95 13.50 -30.85
C LYS A 60 -57.74 14.23 -31.41
N GLY A 61 -57.92 15.48 -31.79
CA GLY A 61 -56.85 16.33 -32.35
C GLY A 61 -56.37 17.42 -31.41
N ASP A 62 -55.20 17.94 -31.71
CA ASP A 62 -54.57 19.08 -31.04
C ASP A 62 -54.82 20.32 -31.87
N CYS A 63 -55.73 21.19 -31.40
CA CYS A 63 -56.30 22.22 -32.24
C CYS A 63 -56.57 23.51 -31.47
N ILE A 64 -56.38 24.63 -32.16
CA ILE A 64 -56.85 25.94 -31.74
C ILE A 64 -58.12 26.23 -32.55
N VAL A 65 -59.25 26.37 -31.86
CA VAL A 65 -60.57 26.52 -32.46
C VAL A 65 -61.08 27.93 -32.19
N GLY A 66 -61.42 28.67 -33.26
CA GLY A 66 -61.98 30.02 -33.16
C GLY A 66 -63.17 30.26 -34.07
N SER A 67 -63.65 31.50 -34.06
CA SER A 67 -64.83 31.95 -34.82
C SER A 67 -64.59 31.96 -36.34
N SER A 68 -65.61 31.63 -37.13
CA SER A 68 -65.52 31.63 -38.61
C SER A 68 -65.11 32.99 -39.18
N PRO A 69 -64.20 33.05 -40.15
CA PRO A 69 -64.00 34.24 -40.97
C PRO A 69 -65.14 34.45 -41.96
N ASN A 70 -65.26 35.69 -42.44
CA ASN A 70 -66.24 36.09 -43.46
C ASN A 70 -65.88 35.59 -44.86
N THR A 71 -64.57 35.41 -45.10
CA THR A 71 -63.98 34.91 -46.33
C THR A 71 -63.16 33.66 -46.01
N MET A 72 -63.01 32.75 -46.96
CA MET A 72 -62.11 31.58 -46.81
C MET A 72 -60.65 31.97 -47.06
N THR A 73 -60.22 33.18 -46.67
CA THR A 73 -58.88 33.71 -46.93
C THR A 73 -58.14 33.96 -45.63
N ALA A 74 -56.91 33.45 -45.52
CA ALA A 74 -56.00 33.76 -44.43
C ALA A 74 -54.58 34.00 -44.99
N ASP A 75 -53.88 34.98 -44.45
CA ASP A 75 -52.46 35.19 -44.71
C ASP A 75 -51.64 34.50 -43.61
N PHE A 76 -50.65 33.74 -44.02
CA PHE A 76 -49.72 33.02 -43.14
C PHE A 76 -48.32 33.57 -43.33
N ASP A 77 -47.69 33.93 -42.22
CA ASP A 77 -46.34 34.49 -42.18
C ASP A 77 -45.50 33.75 -41.12
N ILE A 78 -44.27 33.38 -41.45
CA ILE A 78 -43.26 32.95 -40.48
C ILE A 78 -42.30 34.11 -40.26
N ILE A 79 -42.22 34.59 -39.02
CA ILE A 79 -41.42 35.74 -38.63
C ILE A 79 -40.27 35.27 -37.76
N GLN A 80 -39.05 35.75 -38.08
CA GLN A 80 -37.87 35.46 -37.28
C GLN A 80 -37.95 36.12 -35.90
N ALA A 81 -37.20 35.60 -34.93
CA ALA A 81 -37.11 36.24 -33.62
C ALA A 81 -36.64 37.70 -33.73
N ASP A 82 -37.28 38.55 -32.95
CA ASP A 82 -36.91 39.95 -32.78
C ASP A 82 -36.90 40.30 -31.28
N SER A 83 -35.92 41.12 -30.90
CA SER A 83 -35.69 41.50 -29.50
C SER A 83 -36.84 42.31 -28.89
N PHE A 84 -37.51 43.15 -29.67
CA PHE A 84 -38.65 43.92 -29.20
C PHE A 84 -39.86 43.00 -28.99
N LEU A 85 -40.10 42.08 -29.93
CA LEU A 85 -41.16 41.09 -29.82
C LEU A 85 -40.98 40.16 -28.60
N ASP A 86 -39.75 39.68 -28.37
CA ASP A 86 -39.41 38.88 -27.18
C ASP A 86 -39.70 39.63 -25.87
N GLN A 87 -39.23 40.88 -25.74
CA GLN A 87 -39.49 41.71 -24.56
C GLN A 87 -40.98 42.01 -24.35
N TRP A 88 -41.70 42.24 -25.45
CA TRP A 88 -43.13 42.54 -25.39
C TRP A 88 -43.94 41.35 -24.87
N ILE A 89 -43.64 40.14 -25.34
CA ILE A 89 -44.29 38.90 -24.85
C ILE A 89 -43.98 38.68 -23.37
N ARG A 90 -42.70 38.77 -22.98
CA ARG A 90 -42.27 38.56 -21.58
C ARG A 90 -42.88 39.56 -20.59
N LYS A 91 -43.19 40.78 -21.04
CA LYS A 91 -43.89 41.78 -20.21
C LYS A 91 -45.33 41.35 -19.90
N LYS A 92 -45.96 40.59 -20.80
CA LYS A 92 -47.34 40.11 -20.64
C LYS A 92 -47.40 38.71 -19.99
N ILE A 93 -46.47 37.83 -20.33
CA ILE A 93 -46.38 36.47 -19.79
C ILE A 93 -45.04 36.32 -19.07
N GLN A 94 -45.08 36.37 -17.74
CA GLN A 94 -43.88 36.26 -16.90
C GLN A 94 -43.42 34.81 -16.70
N THR A 95 -44.22 33.81 -17.10
CA THR A 95 -43.91 32.38 -16.94
C THR A 95 -42.89 31.88 -17.96
N ILE A 96 -42.74 32.54 -19.12
CA ILE A 96 -41.82 32.11 -20.18
C ILE A 96 -40.38 32.50 -19.84
N GLN A 97 -39.48 31.51 -19.78
CA GLN A 97 -38.09 31.72 -19.43
C GLN A 97 -37.15 31.75 -20.64
N ASN A 98 -37.31 30.84 -21.61
CA ASN A 98 -36.47 30.77 -22.79
C ASN A 98 -36.70 31.96 -23.75
N SER A 99 -35.74 32.24 -24.63
CA SER A 99 -35.81 33.34 -25.61
C SER A 99 -36.55 32.95 -26.88
N LEU A 100 -37.25 33.93 -27.45
CA LEU A 100 -38.00 33.79 -28.70
C LEU A 100 -37.06 33.32 -29.81
N ARG A 101 -37.48 32.29 -30.54
CA ARG A 101 -36.75 31.75 -31.70
C ARG A 101 -37.37 32.18 -33.02
N CYS A 102 -38.71 32.21 -33.07
CA CYS A 102 -39.49 32.57 -34.24
C CYS A 102 -40.98 32.63 -33.86
N SER A 103 -41.82 33.09 -34.79
CA SER A 103 -43.27 33.01 -34.65
C SER A 103 -43.97 32.68 -35.96
N VAL A 104 -45.14 32.07 -35.83
CA VAL A 104 -46.07 31.78 -36.93
C VAL A 104 -47.29 32.68 -36.75
N GLN A 105 -47.52 33.58 -37.69
CA GLN A 105 -48.65 34.51 -37.68
C GLN A 105 -49.68 34.13 -38.73
N ILE A 106 -50.96 34.21 -38.35
CA ILE A 106 -52.08 33.91 -39.22
C ILE A 106 -53.07 35.07 -39.13
N THR A 107 -53.20 35.81 -40.22
CA THR A 107 -54.09 36.97 -40.31
C THR A 107 -55.33 36.59 -41.10
N THR A 108 -56.51 36.83 -40.53
CA THR A 108 -57.80 36.52 -41.15
C THR A 108 -58.75 37.72 -41.06
N GLN A 109 -59.74 37.76 -41.95
CA GLN A 109 -60.76 38.79 -41.93
C GLN A 109 -62.09 38.25 -41.42
N VAL A 110 -62.57 38.79 -40.30
CA VAL A 110 -63.87 38.48 -39.71
C VAL A 110 -64.70 39.75 -39.71
N ARG A 111 -65.87 39.75 -40.35
CA ARG A 111 -66.65 40.97 -40.61
C ARG A 111 -65.86 42.03 -41.38
N LYS A 112 -65.68 43.23 -40.82
CA LYS A 112 -64.87 44.33 -41.37
C LYS A 112 -63.49 44.43 -40.71
N SER A 113 -63.13 43.43 -39.90
CA SER A 113 -62.03 43.52 -38.96
C SER A 113 -60.96 42.48 -39.26
N MET A 114 -59.70 42.85 -39.05
CA MET A 114 -58.59 41.91 -39.10
C MET A 114 -58.37 41.26 -37.74
N ILE A 115 -58.12 39.95 -37.76
CA ILE A 115 -57.77 39.14 -36.60
C ILE A 115 -56.45 38.46 -36.90
N THR A 116 -55.47 38.67 -36.04
CA THR A 116 -54.14 38.07 -36.14
C THR A 116 -53.95 37.09 -34.99
N LEU A 117 -53.68 35.84 -35.31
CA LEU A 117 -53.28 34.81 -34.36
C LEU A 117 -51.77 34.60 -34.50
N ALA A 118 -51.00 34.75 -33.42
CA ALA A 118 -49.56 34.54 -33.44
C ALA A 118 -49.15 33.43 -32.47
N LEU A 119 -48.48 32.40 -33.00
CA LEU A 119 -47.87 31.32 -32.25
C LEU A 119 -46.37 31.60 -32.11
N PHE A 120 -45.90 31.78 -30.89
CA PHE A 120 -44.50 32.08 -30.60
C PHE A 120 -43.78 30.85 -30.09
N ASN A 121 -42.60 30.59 -30.63
CA ASN A 121 -41.75 29.46 -30.23
C ASN A 121 -40.57 29.94 -29.40
N PHE A 122 -40.47 29.44 -28.18
CA PHE A 122 -39.36 29.69 -27.26
C PHE A 122 -38.49 28.44 -27.03
N GLY A 123 -38.67 27.39 -27.86
CA GLY A 123 -38.01 26.09 -27.72
C GLY A 123 -38.98 25.06 -27.14
N THR A 124 -38.87 24.79 -25.84
CA THR A 124 -39.80 23.89 -25.12
C THR A 124 -41.06 24.62 -24.64
N GLU A 125 -41.02 25.95 -24.62
CA GLU A 125 -42.13 26.83 -24.26
C GLU A 125 -42.75 27.47 -25.52
N ALA A 126 -44.02 27.87 -25.41
CA ALA A 126 -44.73 28.56 -26.49
C ALA A 126 -45.81 29.50 -25.95
N ALA A 127 -46.12 30.54 -26.74
CA ALA A 127 -47.21 31.46 -26.44
C ALA A 127 -48.17 31.59 -27.63
N LEU A 128 -49.42 31.91 -27.33
CA LEU A 128 -50.47 32.21 -28.29
C LEU A 128 -50.96 33.64 -28.06
N SER A 129 -50.75 34.55 -29.01
CA SER A 129 -51.40 35.87 -29.00
C SER A 129 -52.58 35.88 -29.95
N LEU A 130 -53.65 36.56 -29.51
CA LEU A 130 -54.81 36.89 -30.31
C LEU A 130 -54.95 38.41 -30.32
N GLU A 131 -54.88 38.97 -31.51
CA GLU A 131 -55.05 40.40 -31.76
C GLU A 131 -56.26 40.63 -32.67
N ALA A 132 -57.13 41.58 -32.31
CA ALA A 132 -58.38 41.81 -33.04
C ALA A 132 -58.78 43.28 -33.12
N TYR A 133 -59.25 43.70 -34.31
CA TYR A 133 -59.78 45.05 -34.59
C TYR A 133 -61.32 45.05 -34.74
N THR A 134 -62.07 44.44 -33.82
CA THR A 134 -63.51 44.14 -34.01
C THR A 134 -64.40 44.64 -32.86
N ILE A 135 -65.67 44.98 -33.10
CA ILE A 135 -66.68 45.19 -32.04
C ILE A 135 -67.28 43.84 -31.61
N GLY A 136 -67.16 43.53 -30.32
CA GLY A 136 -67.66 42.28 -29.71
C GLY A 136 -66.56 41.25 -29.39
N PRO A 137 -66.91 40.14 -28.72
CA PRO A 137 -65.94 39.16 -28.25
C PRO A 137 -65.44 38.25 -29.38
N VAL A 138 -64.11 38.07 -29.45
CA VAL A 138 -63.43 37.06 -30.26
C VAL A 138 -62.75 36.08 -29.31
N ILE A 139 -63.12 34.80 -29.43
CA ILE A 139 -62.63 33.74 -28.54
C ILE A 139 -61.95 32.67 -29.38
N TYR A 140 -60.74 32.32 -28.99
CA TYR A 140 -60.05 31.12 -29.46
C TYR A 140 -59.82 30.18 -28.27
N THR A 141 -60.04 28.89 -28.49
CA THR A 141 -59.86 27.85 -27.47
C THR A 141 -58.75 26.91 -27.89
N GLY A 142 -57.78 26.71 -27.00
CA GLY A 142 -56.75 25.69 -27.16
C GLY A 142 -57.28 24.34 -26.71
N GLN A 143 -57.19 23.33 -27.56
CA GLN A 143 -57.67 21.98 -27.30
C GLN A 143 -56.57 20.96 -27.51
N VAL A 144 -56.43 20.04 -26.54
CA VAL A 144 -55.58 18.85 -26.67
C VAL A 144 -56.49 17.63 -26.56
N SER A 145 -56.47 16.75 -27.56
CA SER A 145 -57.36 15.58 -27.60
C SER A 145 -58.86 15.89 -27.32
N LYS A 146 -59.36 17.02 -27.85
CA LYS A 146 -60.71 17.62 -27.62
C LYS A 146 -60.97 18.22 -26.24
N VAL A 147 -60.06 18.11 -25.29
CA VAL A 147 -60.21 18.76 -23.99
C VAL A 147 -59.79 20.22 -24.15
N VAL A 148 -60.68 21.15 -23.82
CA VAL A 148 -60.34 22.58 -23.79
C VAL A 148 -59.40 22.79 -22.61
N ILE A 149 -58.16 23.20 -22.89
CA ILE A 149 -57.12 23.40 -21.88
C ILE A 149 -57.15 24.85 -21.38
N ASP A 150 -57.13 25.80 -22.31
CA ASP A 150 -57.18 27.24 -22.02
C ASP A 150 -57.96 27.98 -23.13
N LYS A 151 -58.30 29.24 -22.86
CA LYS A 151 -59.00 30.15 -23.79
C LYS A 151 -58.30 31.50 -23.83
N VAL A 152 -58.24 32.10 -25.01
CA VAL A 152 -57.78 33.48 -25.22
C VAL A 152 -58.95 34.29 -25.80
N GLU A 153 -59.24 35.44 -25.19
CA GLU A 153 -60.44 36.22 -25.52
C GLU A 153 -60.13 37.72 -25.54
N VAL A 154 -60.52 38.38 -26.63
CA VAL A 154 -60.46 39.84 -26.75
C VAL A 154 -61.86 40.37 -26.95
N ASN A 155 -62.23 41.41 -26.19
CA ASN A 155 -63.55 42.04 -26.25
C ASN A 155 -63.41 43.56 -26.34
N ASN A 156 -63.92 44.11 -27.44
CA ASN A 156 -63.74 45.50 -27.79
C ASN A 156 -65.07 46.24 -27.85
N ILE A 157 -65.09 47.45 -27.26
CA ILE A 157 -66.29 48.30 -27.13
C ILE A 157 -66.39 49.30 -28.31
N LEU A 158 -65.26 49.64 -28.96
CA LEU A 158 -65.16 50.62 -30.05
C LEU A 158 -64.30 50.08 -31.21
N GLU A 159 -64.68 50.40 -32.45
CA GLU A 159 -64.07 49.91 -33.70
C GLU A 159 -62.61 50.36 -33.95
N SER A 160 -62.10 51.33 -33.17
CA SER A 160 -60.81 52.01 -33.40
C SER A 160 -59.66 51.59 -32.48
N TYR A 161 -59.85 50.64 -31.57
CA TYR A 161 -58.81 50.22 -30.61
C TYR A 161 -58.31 48.81 -30.90
N GLN A 162 -56.98 48.67 -31.05
CA GLN A 162 -56.31 47.38 -31.08
C GLN A 162 -56.30 46.82 -29.66
N THR A 163 -56.91 45.65 -29.46
CA THR A 163 -56.76 44.89 -28.23
C THR A 163 -56.14 43.55 -28.55
N ASP A 164 -55.29 43.10 -27.64
CA ASP A 164 -54.63 41.83 -27.75
C ASP A 164 -54.60 41.13 -26.39
N ASP A 165 -54.81 39.83 -26.42
CA ASP A 165 -54.67 38.95 -25.27
C ASP A 165 -53.68 37.85 -25.62
N ILE A 166 -52.94 37.40 -24.62
CA ILE A 166 -51.86 36.43 -24.82
C ILE A 166 -51.94 35.33 -23.78
N LEU A 167 -51.80 34.11 -24.25
CA LEU A 167 -51.92 32.89 -23.48
C LEU A 167 -50.61 32.13 -23.52
N ASP A 168 -50.17 31.65 -22.36
CA ASP A 168 -49.10 30.67 -22.28
C ASP A 168 -49.65 29.28 -22.64
N ILE A 169 -49.11 28.69 -23.70
CA ILE A 169 -49.48 27.35 -24.19
C ILE A 169 -48.34 26.34 -23.95
N SER A 170 -47.44 26.68 -23.03
CA SER A 170 -46.38 25.80 -22.53
C SER A 170 -46.95 24.75 -21.58
N GLY A 171 -46.26 23.63 -21.48
CA GLY A 171 -46.61 22.54 -20.57
C GLY A 171 -45.98 21.23 -21.01
N CYS A 172 -46.20 20.19 -20.23
CA CYS A 172 -45.69 18.85 -20.51
C CYS A 172 -46.82 17.91 -20.87
N ARG A 173 -46.50 16.88 -21.65
CA ARG A 173 -47.44 15.82 -22.02
C ARG A 173 -46.94 14.48 -21.49
N HIS A 174 -47.70 13.88 -20.58
CA HIS A 174 -47.39 12.56 -20.04
C HIS A 174 -48.62 11.66 -20.13
N SER A 175 -48.48 10.49 -20.78
CA SER A 175 -49.58 9.54 -21.01
C SER A 175 -50.83 10.17 -21.63
N GLY A 176 -50.65 11.16 -22.53
CA GLY A 176 -51.73 11.86 -23.23
C GLY A 176 -52.41 12.98 -22.43
N THR A 177 -52.02 13.21 -21.18
CA THR A 177 -52.55 14.30 -20.34
C THR A 177 -51.59 15.49 -20.33
N VAL A 178 -52.13 16.71 -20.31
CA VAL A 178 -51.37 17.96 -20.28
C VAL A 178 -51.19 18.44 -18.84
N TYR A 179 -49.97 18.85 -18.52
CA TYR A 179 -49.55 19.34 -17.22
C TYR A 179 -48.93 20.73 -17.38
N LYS A 180 -49.35 21.69 -16.56
CA LYS A 180 -48.78 23.05 -16.58
C LYS A 180 -47.32 23.02 -16.06
N PRO A 181 -46.46 23.95 -16.50
CA PRO A 181 -45.12 24.09 -15.91
C PRO A 181 -45.18 24.20 -14.38
N GLY A 182 -44.20 23.61 -13.70
CA GLY A 182 -44.12 23.53 -12.23
C GLY A 182 -44.97 22.43 -11.58
N THR A 183 -45.76 21.65 -12.33
CA THR A 183 -46.64 20.63 -11.76
C THR A 183 -45.97 19.27 -11.60
N VAL A 184 -46.19 18.63 -10.45
CA VAL A 184 -45.83 17.22 -10.23
C VAL A 184 -46.85 16.35 -10.97
N VAL A 185 -46.35 15.58 -11.94
CA VAL A 185 -47.14 14.72 -12.83
C VAL A 185 -47.52 13.43 -12.13
N ASN A 186 -46.52 12.79 -11.52
CA ASN A 186 -46.66 11.55 -10.77
C ASN A 186 -45.57 11.53 -9.70
N SER A 187 -45.91 11.09 -8.50
CA SER A 187 -44.93 10.78 -7.46
C SER A 187 -45.26 9.41 -6.87
N ASN A 188 -44.22 8.58 -6.72
CA ASN A 188 -44.31 7.34 -5.99
C ASN A 188 -43.28 7.36 -4.84
N PRO A 189 -43.73 7.74 -3.63
CA PRO A 189 -42.87 7.84 -2.47
C PRO A 189 -42.20 6.51 -2.07
N GLN A 190 -42.78 5.37 -2.46
CA GLN A 190 -42.23 4.05 -2.11
C GLN A 190 -40.97 3.70 -2.91
N ILE A 191 -40.78 4.31 -4.07
CA ILE A 191 -39.57 4.15 -4.90
C ILE A 191 -38.83 5.49 -5.08
N CYS A 192 -39.19 6.50 -4.27
CA CYS A 192 -38.61 7.84 -4.26
C CYS A 192 -38.54 8.47 -5.66
N SER A 193 -39.50 8.16 -6.52
CA SER A 193 -39.51 8.63 -7.90
C SER A 193 -40.59 9.66 -8.08
N SER A 194 -40.23 10.82 -8.64
CA SER A 194 -41.22 11.81 -9.05
C SER A 194 -40.94 12.34 -10.45
N VAL A 195 -42.00 12.44 -11.24
CA VAL A 195 -42.00 13.05 -12.56
C VAL A 195 -42.64 14.42 -12.41
N THR A 196 -41.92 15.46 -12.80
CA THR A 196 -42.36 16.85 -12.68
C THR A 196 -42.25 17.51 -14.05
N CYS A 197 -43.26 18.31 -14.40
CA CYS A 197 -43.14 19.25 -15.49
C CYS A 197 -42.37 20.47 -14.98
N SER A 198 -41.13 20.66 -15.46
CA SER A 198 -40.31 21.78 -15.02
C SER A 198 -40.92 23.13 -15.41
N GLU A 199 -40.41 24.22 -14.83
CA GLU A 199 -40.81 25.59 -15.17
C GLU A 199 -40.60 25.92 -16.66
N THR A 200 -39.66 25.24 -17.34
CA THR A 200 -39.40 25.41 -18.78
C THR A 200 -40.13 24.38 -19.65
N ALA A 201 -41.20 23.77 -19.13
CA ALA A 201 -42.06 22.82 -19.83
C ALA A 201 -41.33 21.54 -20.32
N THR A 202 -40.39 21.02 -19.53
CA THR A 202 -39.72 19.74 -19.79
C THR A 202 -40.06 18.71 -18.72
N LEU A 203 -40.33 17.46 -19.13
CA LEU A 203 -40.52 16.37 -18.16
C LEU A 203 -39.18 16.01 -17.53
N GLN A 204 -39.10 16.18 -16.22
CA GLN A 204 -37.95 15.81 -15.40
C GLN A 204 -38.34 14.67 -14.48
N THR A 205 -37.51 13.63 -14.43
CA THR A 205 -37.65 12.57 -13.45
C THR A 205 -36.60 12.80 -12.37
N SER A 206 -37.04 12.83 -11.12
CA SER A 206 -36.17 12.88 -9.95
C SER A 206 -36.26 11.56 -9.20
N GLY A 207 -35.14 11.19 -8.60
CA GLY A 207 -34.94 9.95 -7.84
C GLY A 207 -33.85 10.18 -6.79
N CYS A 208 -33.55 9.14 -6.02
CA CYS A 208 -32.37 9.14 -5.18
C CYS A 208 -31.09 9.28 -6.02
N GLY A 209 -30.02 9.79 -5.40
CA GLY A 209 -28.72 9.89 -6.03
C GLY A 209 -28.16 8.52 -6.48
N PRO A 210 -27.11 8.50 -7.32
CA PRO A 210 -26.57 7.27 -7.89
C PRO A 210 -25.99 6.29 -6.86
N LEU A 211 -25.69 6.77 -5.64
CA LEU A 211 -25.16 5.99 -4.52
C LEU A 211 -26.21 5.76 -3.42
N GLU A 212 -27.43 6.23 -3.64
CA GLU A 212 -28.48 6.27 -2.64
C GLU A 212 -29.58 5.28 -3.00
N HIS A 213 -30.08 4.57 -2.00
CA HIS A 213 -31.23 3.70 -2.10
C HIS A 213 -32.47 4.36 -1.46
N CYS A 214 -33.64 4.08 -2.02
CA CYS A 214 -34.89 4.56 -1.49
C CYS A 214 -35.41 3.67 -0.36
N GLN A 215 -35.46 4.19 0.87
CA GLN A 215 -36.06 3.50 2.01
C GLN A 215 -37.61 3.61 2.03
N GLY A 216 -38.18 4.32 1.07
CA GLY A 216 -39.60 4.67 1.00
C GLY A 216 -39.91 6.00 1.68
N ASN A 217 -41.12 6.50 1.44
CA ASN A 217 -41.58 7.82 1.89
C ASN A 217 -40.68 8.99 1.46
N ASP A 218 -40.11 8.92 0.25
CA ASP A 218 -39.18 9.91 -0.29
C ASP A 218 -37.89 10.09 0.54
N ILE A 219 -37.52 9.09 1.35
CA ILE A 219 -36.28 9.07 2.13
C ILE A 219 -35.22 8.31 1.34
N CYS A 220 -34.21 9.06 0.87
CA CYS A 220 -33.01 8.49 0.29
C CYS A 220 -31.94 8.29 1.36
N MET A 221 -31.36 7.10 1.38
CA MET A 221 -30.27 6.71 2.27
C MET A 221 -29.05 6.37 1.44
N LEU A 222 -27.88 6.84 1.88
CA LEU A 222 -26.62 6.41 1.31
C LEU A 222 -26.32 4.99 1.82
N ASP A 223 -26.02 4.09 0.91
CA ASP A 223 -25.52 2.75 1.22
C ASP A 223 -24.46 2.37 0.19
N THR A 224 -23.19 2.51 0.57
CA THR A 224 -22.07 2.30 -0.35
C THR A 224 -21.02 1.41 0.26
N THR A 225 -20.37 0.61 -0.59
CA THR A 225 -19.30 -0.30 -0.20
C THR A 225 -18.07 -0.05 -1.07
N CYS A 226 -16.92 0.10 -0.42
CA CYS A 226 -15.60 0.12 -1.03
C CYS A 226 -14.90 -1.22 -0.76
N THR A 227 -14.25 -1.79 -1.77
CA THR A 227 -13.51 -3.06 -1.65
C THR A 227 -12.02 -2.84 -1.89
N VAL A 228 -11.18 -3.34 -0.98
CA VAL A 228 -9.72 -3.17 -1.00
C VAL A 228 -9.04 -4.53 -0.90
N THR A 229 -8.35 -4.98 -1.94
CA THR A 229 -7.55 -6.23 -1.94
C THR A 229 -6.07 -5.99 -2.25
N GLY A 230 -5.79 -4.89 -2.92
CA GLY A 230 -4.52 -4.51 -3.53
C GLY A 230 -4.84 -3.38 -4.52
N PRO A 231 -5.59 -3.69 -5.60
CA PRO A 231 -6.47 -2.71 -6.19
C PRO A 231 -7.59 -2.30 -5.22
N ILE A 232 -8.08 -1.08 -5.38
CA ILE A 232 -9.20 -0.50 -4.64
C ILE A 232 -10.33 -0.26 -5.61
N ILE A 233 -11.49 -0.80 -5.33
CA ILE A 233 -12.75 -0.49 -6.02
C ILE A 233 -13.48 0.51 -5.12
N ASP A 234 -13.50 1.77 -5.54
CA ASP A 234 -14.13 2.85 -4.77
C ASP A 234 -15.67 2.75 -4.79
N VAL A 235 -16.35 3.62 -4.04
CA VAL A 235 -17.81 3.63 -3.96
C VAL A 235 -18.52 3.92 -5.30
N HIS A 236 -17.80 4.40 -6.32
CA HIS A 236 -18.31 4.66 -7.66
C HIS A 236 -17.93 3.55 -8.66
N GLY A 237 -17.27 2.48 -8.21
CA GLY A 237 -16.80 1.39 -9.07
C GLY A 237 -15.52 1.71 -9.84
N GLN A 238 -14.80 2.78 -9.51
CA GLN A 238 -13.50 3.08 -10.14
C GLN A 238 -12.38 2.27 -9.48
N ILE A 239 -11.44 1.81 -10.30
CA ILE A 239 -10.30 1.01 -9.85
C ILE A 239 -9.08 1.89 -9.66
N ASN A 240 -8.59 1.97 -8.43
CA ASN A 240 -7.31 2.58 -8.08
C ASN A 240 -6.27 1.49 -7.81
N SER A 241 -5.22 1.41 -8.63
CA SER A 241 -4.14 0.43 -8.46
C SER A 241 -3.04 0.97 -7.55
N ILE A 242 -2.75 0.26 -6.46
CA ILE A 242 -1.63 0.56 -5.57
C ILE A 242 -0.42 -0.25 -6.03
N GLN A 243 0.63 0.43 -6.50
CA GLN A 243 1.85 -0.21 -7.02
C GLN A 243 3.02 -0.19 -6.05
N ASP A 244 2.93 0.63 -5.01
CA ASP A 244 3.92 0.70 -3.94
C ASP A 244 3.38 0.03 -2.67
N ARG A 245 4.18 0.02 -1.60
CA ARG A 245 3.90 -0.70 -0.35
C ARG A 245 3.69 0.27 0.80
N CYS A 246 3.14 1.42 0.48
CA CYS A 246 2.93 2.48 1.45
C CYS A 246 1.57 2.32 2.13
N ALA A 247 1.43 2.95 3.30
CA ALA A 247 0.15 3.05 3.96
C ALA A 247 -0.65 4.24 3.40
N TYR A 248 -1.96 4.05 3.22
CA TYR A 248 -2.87 5.05 2.65
C TYR A 248 -4.13 5.26 3.48
N SER A 249 -4.65 6.49 3.44
CA SER A 249 -6.00 6.80 3.92
C SER A 249 -7.04 6.21 2.97
N LEU A 250 -7.68 5.12 3.39
CA LEU A 250 -8.73 4.46 2.61
C LEU A 250 -10.06 5.21 2.73
N PHE A 251 -10.45 5.55 3.96
CA PHE A 251 -11.76 6.14 4.24
C PHE A 251 -11.65 7.18 5.36
N SER A 252 -12.28 8.33 5.14
CA SER A 252 -12.62 9.30 6.17
C SER A 252 -13.94 9.99 5.81
N THR A 253 -14.59 10.64 6.78
CA THR A 253 -15.79 11.43 6.51
C THR A 253 -15.79 12.71 7.36
N PRO A 254 -16.16 13.88 6.80
CA PRO A 254 -16.26 15.12 7.56
C PRO A 254 -17.22 15.04 8.76
N SER A 255 -18.19 14.13 8.70
CA SER A 255 -19.14 13.88 9.79
C SER A 255 -18.46 13.32 11.05
N LEU A 256 -17.28 12.72 10.90
CA LEU A 256 -16.50 12.08 11.96
C LEU A 256 -15.00 12.40 11.79
N PRO A 257 -14.54 13.60 12.21
CA PRO A 257 -13.18 14.06 11.96
C PRO A 257 -12.10 13.21 12.64
N ASP A 258 -12.42 12.57 13.76
CA ASP A 258 -11.49 11.74 14.53
C ASP A 258 -11.53 10.24 14.11
N PHE A 259 -12.28 9.93 13.05
CA PHE A 259 -12.38 8.58 12.49
C PHE A 259 -11.68 8.48 11.13
N GLN A 260 -10.75 7.54 11.00
CA GLN A 260 -10.07 7.25 9.75
C GLN A 260 -9.80 5.75 9.61
N VAL A 261 -10.00 5.21 8.41
CA VAL A 261 -9.57 3.86 8.04
C VAL A 261 -8.34 3.96 7.15
N GLN A 262 -7.30 3.23 7.53
CA GLN A 262 -6.01 3.21 6.85
C GLN A 262 -5.73 1.79 6.35
N GLY A 263 -5.12 1.67 5.17
CA GLY A 263 -4.70 0.38 4.60
C GLY A 263 -3.20 0.35 4.44
N ASN A 264 -2.55 -0.68 4.97
CA ASN A 264 -1.14 -0.95 4.72
C ASN A 264 -1.01 -1.98 3.60
N PHE A 265 -0.11 -1.71 2.65
CA PHE A 265 0.09 -2.58 1.49
C PHE A 265 1.50 -3.16 1.51
N ASP A 266 1.65 -4.42 1.15
CA ASP A 266 2.95 -5.10 1.13
C ASP A 266 3.06 -6.18 0.03
N ASP A 267 4.26 -6.72 -0.17
CA ASP A 267 4.55 -7.76 -1.16
C ASP A 267 4.33 -9.19 -0.62
N ARG A 268 4.08 -10.12 -1.55
CA ARG A 268 3.96 -11.56 -1.27
C ARG A 268 5.06 -12.34 -2.00
N ARG A 269 4.72 -13.20 -2.98
CA ARG A 269 5.70 -13.96 -3.78
C ARG A 269 6.39 -13.17 -4.88
N ARG A 270 5.87 -11.99 -5.24
CA ARG A 270 6.42 -11.11 -6.28
C ARG A 270 6.63 -9.72 -5.74
N LYS A 271 7.74 -9.09 -6.12
CA LYS A 271 8.10 -7.72 -5.72
C LYS A 271 7.34 -6.66 -6.52
N ASP A 272 6.79 -6.95 -7.68
CA ASP A 272 6.12 -5.96 -8.54
C ASP A 272 4.59 -5.91 -8.38
N VAL A 273 4.06 -6.59 -7.36
CA VAL A 273 2.63 -6.62 -7.04
C VAL A 273 2.45 -6.32 -5.56
N SER A 274 1.48 -5.46 -5.25
CA SER A 274 1.18 -5.00 -3.89
C SER A 274 -0.22 -5.48 -3.49
N PHE A 275 -0.34 -5.95 -2.26
CA PHE A 275 -1.59 -6.46 -1.68
C PHE A 275 -1.90 -5.74 -0.38
N LEU A 276 -3.18 -5.62 -0.06
CA LEU A 276 -3.58 -5.21 1.29
C LEU A 276 -3.05 -6.24 2.29
N ASP A 277 -2.38 -5.75 3.33
CA ASP A 277 -1.71 -6.56 4.33
C ASP A 277 -2.35 -6.39 5.72
N SER A 278 -2.75 -5.16 6.04
CA SER A 278 -3.47 -4.86 7.28
C SER A 278 -4.35 -3.61 7.13
N VAL A 279 -5.33 -3.50 8.03
CA VAL A 279 -6.23 -2.35 8.12
C VAL A 279 -6.15 -1.76 9.51
N THR A 280 -5.96 -0.44 9.60
CA THR A 280 -5.94 0.27 10.89
C THR A 280 -7.14 1.20 10.97
N LEU A 281 -7.95 1.06 12.02
CA LEU A 281 -9.01 2.01 12.36
C LEU A 281 -8.48 2.96 13.43
N ARG A 282 -8.41 4.25 13.10
CA ARG A 282 -8.13 5.31 14.04
C ARG A 282 -9.44 5.87 14.57
N VAL A 283 -9.64 5.82 15.89
CA VAL A 283 -10.83 6.33 16.58
C VAL A 283 -10.41 7.05 17.85
N ASP A 284 -10.76 8.33 17.98
CA ASP A 284 -10.44 9.16 19.16
C ASP A 284 -8.95 9.08 19.57
N GLY A 285 -8.05 9.08 18.59
CA GLY A 285 -6.59 8.98 18.79
C GLY A 285 -6.07 7.60 19.22
N HIS A 286 -6.88 6.55 19.16
CA HIS A 286 -6.48 5.17 19.39
C HIS A 286 -6.47 4.40 18.06
N ASP A 287 -5.48 3.52 17.89
CA ASP A 287 -5.34 2.70 16.69
C ASP A 287 -5.73 1.24 16.98
N ILE A 288 -6.66 0.72 16.18
CA ILE A 288 -7.10 -0.68 16.19
C ILE A 288 -6.59 -1.32 14.89
N HIS A 289 -5.62 -2.21 15.00
CA HIS A 289 -5.01 -2.91 13.87
C HIS A 289 -5.73 -4.23 13.62
N LEU A 290 -6.19 -4.45 12.39
CA LEU A 290 -6.71 -5.71 11.87
C LEU A 290 -5.63 -6.32 10.98
N GLU A 291 -5.09 -7.47 11.40
CA GLU A 291 -3.94 -8.13 10.79
C GLU A 291 -4.30 -9.51 10.23
N GLN A 292 -3.40 -10.08 9.41
CA GLN A 292 -3.54 -11.44 8.88
C GLN A 292 -3.81 -12.47 9.98
N GLY A 293 -4.59 -13.50 9.63
CA GLY A 293 -5.05 -14.53 10.58
C GLY A 293 -6.15 -14.07 11.53
N GLY A 294 -6.75 -12.91 11.28
CA GLY A 294 -7.80 -12.33 12.11
C GLY A 294 -7.28 -11.95 13.50
N ARG A 295 -6.00 -11.58 13.60
CA ARG A 295 -5.43 -10.98 14.80
C ARG A 295 -5.87 -9.52 14.87
N VAL A 296 -6.28 -9.10 16.05
CA VAL A 296 -6.65 -7.69 16.30
C VAL A 296 -5.75 -7.16 17.40
N GLN A 297 -5.07 -6.06 17.13
CA GLN A 297 -4.25 -5.35 18.11
C GLN A 297 -4.87 -4.01 18.46
N LEU A 298 -4.91 -3.68 19.75
CA LEU A 298 -5.25 -2.36 20.25
C LEU A 298 -3.98 -1.78 20.87
N ASN A 299 -3.39 -0.79 20.22
CA ASN A 299 -2.02 -0.35 20.49
C ASN A 299 -1.08 -1.57 20.49
N ASP A 300 -0.25 -1.78 21.52
CA ASP A 300 0.70 -2.89 21.62
C ASP A 300 0.10 -4.20 22.20
N SER A 301 -1.24 -4.34 22.27
CA SER A 301 -1.89 -5.48 22.94
C SER A 301 -2.86 -6.23 22.04
N THR A 302 -2.74 -7.57 22.00
CA THR A 302 -3.64 -8.42 21.21
C THR A 302 -4.99 -8.63 21.91
N LEU A 303 -6.08 -8.37 21.20
CA LEU A 303 -7.44 -8.64 21.65
C LEU A 303 -7.89 -10.05 21.25
N THR A 304 -8.53 -10.76 22.17
CA THR A 304 -9.16 -12.05 21.88
C THR A 304 -10.63 -11.83 21.55
N LEU A 305 -11.00 -12.04 20.28
CA LEU A 305 -12.37 -11.86 19.79
C LEU A 305 -13.04 -13.19 19.49
N ASN A 306 -14.37 -13.18 19.52
CA ASN A 306 -15.21 -14.28 19.08
C ASN A 306 -16.40 -13.72 18.28
N SER A 307 -17.38 -14.56 17.93
CA SER A 307 -18.54 -14.14 17.14
C SER A 307 -19.47 -13.16 17.86
N SER A 308 -19.36 -13.05 19.19
CA SER A 308 -20.08 -12.05 19.97
C SER A 308 -19.34 -10.71 19.88
N SER A 309 -20.08 -9.63 19.65
CA SER A 309 -19.48 -8.31 19.55
C SER A 309 -18.96 -7.80 20.90
N GLN A 310 -17.78 -7.20 20.88
CA GLN A 310 -17.15 -6.51 22.01
C GLN A 310 -17.00 -5.03 21.68
N LEU A 311 -17.44 -4.15 22.58
CA LEU A 311 -17.29 -2.71 22.42
C LEU A 311 -15.91 -2.25 22.92
N VAL A 312 -15.13 -1.64 22.04
CA VAL A 312 -13.78 -1.12 22.31
C VAL A 312 -13.69 0.29 21.73
N HIS A 313 -13.48 1.30 22.57
CA HIS A 313 -13.40 2.72 22.15
C HIS A 313 -14.55 3.16 21.20
N GLY A 314 -15.79 2.72 21.48
CA GLY A 314 -16.96 3.04 20.67
C GLY A 314 -17.16 2.17 19.42
N VAL A 315 -16.21 1.28 19.10
CA VAL A 315 -16.27 0.35 17.97
C VAL A 315 -16.70 -1.04 18.44
N GLN A 316 -17.71 -1.61 17.80
CA GLN A 316 -18.11 -3.01 18.02
C GLN A 316 -17.24 -3.92 17.17
N LEU A 317 -16.39 -4.71 17.80
CA LEU A 317 -15.50 -5.68 17.17
C LEU A 317 -16.06 -7.10 17.33
N SER A 318 -16.04 -7.87 16.25
CA SER A 318 -16.41 -9.29 16.26
C SER A 318 -15.53 -10.07 15.28
N LYS A 319 -15.35 -11.35 15.54
CA LYS A 319 -14.57 -12.26 14.69
C LYS A 319 -15.33 -13.56 14.51
N ASP A 320 -15.54 -13.95 13.26
CA ASP A 320 -16.08 -15.25 12.89
C ASP A 320 -15.13 -15.97 11.94
N GLN A 321 -15.56 -17.11 11.39
CA GLN A 321 -14.77 -17.90 10.45
C GLN A 321 -14.49 -17.20 9.11
N THR A 322 -15.15 -16.09 8.80
CA THR A 322 -15.01 -15.33 7.55
C THR A 322 -14.06 -14.15 7.69
N GLY A 323 -13.88 -13.61 8.90
CA GLY A 323 -12.96 -12.52 9.17
C GLY A 323 -13.31 -11.72 10.42
N VAL A 324 -12.77 -10.51 10.49
CA VAL A 324 -13.02 -9.55 11.56
C VAL A 324 -13.94 -8.44 11.06
N THR A 325 -14.98 -8.11 11.82
CA THR A 325 -15.85 -6.97 11.55
C THR A 325 -15.72 -5.94 12.66
N ALA A 326 -15.42 -4.70 12.28
CA ALA A 326 -15.41 -3.52 13.13
C ALA A 326 -16.56 -2.59 12.71
N LYS A 327 -17.52 -2.36 13.60
CA LYS A 327 -18.72 -1.56 13.33
C LYS A 327 -18.81 -0.37 14.26
N LEU A 328 -18.94 0.83 13.69
CA LEU A 328 -19.18 2.09 14.39
C LEU A 328 -20.57 2.60 14.02
N SER A 329 -21.42 2.85 15.01
CA SER A 329 -22.78 3.38 14.79
C SER A 329 -22.98 4.65 15.60
N LEU A 330 -23.29 5.76 14.92
CA LEU A 330 -23.46 7.10 15.50
C LEU A 330 -24.72 7.75 14.94
N SER A 331 -25.75 7.86 15.78
CA SER A 331 -27.06 8.41 15.41
C SER A 331 -27.68 7.68 14.21
N ASN A 332 -27.64 8.28 13.01
CA ASN A 332 -28.15 7.74 11.75
C ASN A 332 -27.03 7.36 10.75
N LEU A 333 -25.78 7.33 11.21
CA LEU A 333 -24.60 6.92 10.44
C LEU A 333 -24.07 5.60 10.98
N THR A 334 -23.79 4.65 10.09
CA THR A 334 -23.14 3.38 10.42
C THR A 334 -22.01 3.12 9.46
N ILE A 335 -20.82 2.89 10.02
CA ILE A 335 -19.61 2.51 9.28
C ILE A 335 -19.26 1.08 9.70
N SER A 336 -19.09 0.20 8.72
CA SER A 336 -18.67 -1.17 8.95
C SER A 336 -17.41 -1.46 8.14
N VAL A 337 -16.35 -1.89 8.81
CA VAL A 337 -15.09 -2.34 8.20
C VAL A 337 -14.97 -3.83 8.45
N PHE A 338 -15.03 -4.61 7.38
CA PHE A 338 -14.76 -6.05 7.39
C PHE A 338 -13.35 -6.30 6.85
N PHE A 339 -12.61 -7.22 7.45
CA PHE A 339 -11.30 -7.66 6.97
C PHE A 339 -11.13 -9.17 7.12
N ASP A 340 -10.87 -9.88 6.02
CA ASP A 340 -10.69 -11.34 6.01
C ASP A 340 -9.22 -11.80 6.11
N GLY A 341 -8.30 -10.85 6.31
CA GLY A 341 -6.85 -11.07 6.31
C GLY A 341 -6.16 -10.58 5.04
N ASP A 342 -6.88 -10.46 3.92
CA ASP A 342 -6.33 -10.03 2.62
C ASP A 342 -7.22 -9.03 1.87
N THR A 343 -8.49 -8.93 2.27
CA THR A 343 -9.53 -8.12 1.64
C THR A 343 -10.25 -7.32 2.70
N ALA A 344 -10.35 -6.01 2.51
CA ALA A 344 -11.21 -5.15 3.32
C ALA A 344 -12.44 -4.71 2.54
N GLN A 345 -13.58 -4.66 3.24
CA GLN A 345 -14.79 -4.03 2.74
C GLN A 345 -15.27 -2.97 3.72
N ILE A 346 -15.35 -1.73 3.25
CA ILE A 346 -15.74 -0.57 4.03
C ILE A 346 -17.12 -0.14 3.53
N ARG A 347 -18.14 -0.35 4.36
CA ARG A 347 -19.53 0.01 4.08
C ARG A 347 -19.95 1.23 4.90
N LEU A 348 -20.56 2.20 4.23
CA LEU A 348 -21.15 3.38 4.84
C LEU A 348 -22.67 3.37 4.61
N GLU A 349 -23.43 3.33 5.70
CA GLU A 349 -24.87 3.53 5.71
C GLU A 349 -25.19 4.86 6.40
N GLY A 350 -25.89 5.77 5.74
CA GLY A 350 -26.10 7.11 6.29
C GLY A 350 -27.17 7.95 5.58
N PRO A 351 -27.45 9.17 6.05
CA PRO A 351 -28.36 10.08 5.36
C PRO A 351 -27.80 10.47 3.98
N ALA A 352 -28.71 10.78 3.05
CA ALA A 352 -28.38 11.36 1.74
C ALA A 352 -27.41 12.55 1.86
N GLY A 353 -26.46 12.62 0.93
CA GLY A 353 -25.40 13.64 0.95
C GLY A 353 -24.23 13.39 1.92
N SER A 354 -24.21 12.27 2.65
CA SER A 354 -22.99 11.86 3.38
C SER A 354 -21.83 11.68 2.41
N SER A 355 -20.65 12.21 2.73
CA SER A 355 -19.47 12.13 1.86
C SER A 355 -18.45 11.12 2.37
N VAL A 356 -17.80 10.47 1.40
CA VAL A 356 -16.65 9.58 1.59
C VAL A 356 -15.41 10.27 1.03
N GLU A 357 -14.36 10.34 1.84
CA GLU A 357 -13.04 10.84 1.46
C GLU A 357 -11.99 9.73 1.57
N GLY A 358 -10.81 9.96 1.00
CA GLY A 358 -9.76 8.95 0.86
C GLY A 358 -9.89 8.16 -0.44
N LEU A 359 -9.18 7.05 -0.54
CA LEU A 359 -9.15 6.21 -1.76
C LEU A 359 -10.46 5.47 -2.05
N CYS A 360 -11.33 5.34 -1.06
CA CYS A 360 -12.68 4.80 -1.23
C CYS A 360 -13.70 5.85 -1.72
N GLY A 361 -13.35 7.15 -1.69
CA GLY A 361 -14.19 8.22 -2.20
C GLY A 361 -13.70 8.75 -3.56
N ASN A 362 -14.45 9.68 -4.14
CA ASN A 362 -14.04 10.38 -5.36
C ASN A 362 -13.01 11.47 -5.02
N SER A 363 -11.76 11.07 -4.76
CA SER A 363 -10.73 12.04 -4.41
C SER A 363 -10.19 12.73 -5.66
N SER A 364 -10.39 14.05 -5.77
CA SER A 364 -9.62 14.91 -6.67
C SER A 364 -8.14 15.02 -6.28
N ARG A 365 -7.75 14.40 -5.16
CA ARG A 365 -6.41 14.40 -4.56
C ARG A 365 -5.54 13.31 -5.19
N SER A 366 -4.25 13.55 -5.27
CA SER A 366 -3.32 12.55 -5.81
C SER A 366 -3.07 11.44 -4.78
N LEU A 367 -2.65 10.25 -5.25
CA LEU A 367 -2.21 9.16 -4.36
C LEU A 367 -1.17 9.65 -3.33
N ARG A 368 -0.25 10.53 -3.73
CA ARG A 368 0.76 11.10 -2.84
C ARG A 368 0.17 11.88 -1.66
N ASP A 369 -0.94 12.57 -1.87
CA ASP A 369 -1.60 13.38 -0.83
C ASP A 369 -2.36 12.51 0.19
N LEU A 370 -2.72 11.29 -0.20
CA LEU A 370 -3.45 10.32 0.62
C LEU A 370 -2.52 9.33 1.33
N ARG A 371 -1.22 9.36 1.02
CA ARG A 371 -0.21 8.53 1.65
C ARG A 371 0.07 8.99 3.07
N LEU A 372 0.23 8.02 3.97
CA LEU A 372 0.47 8.23 5.38
C LEU A 372 1.93 7.90 5.71
N SER A 373 2.81 8.89 5.57
CA SER A 373 4.27 8.73 5.73
C SER A 373 4.70 8.23 7.12
N GLU A 374 3.94 8.53 8.16
CA GLU A 374 4.20 8.07 9.54
C GLU A 374 4.04 6.55 9.69
N TYR A 375 3.17 5.94 8.87
CA TYR A 375 2.85 4.51 8.88
C TYR A 375 3.51 3.77 7.71
N SER A 376 4.39 4.46 6.97
CA SER A 376 5.04 3.93 5.78
C SER A 376 6.54 3.77 6.01
N SER A 377 7.12 2.67 5.53
CA SER A 377 8.58 2.55 5.49
C SER A 377 9.20 3.59 4.55
N THR A 378 10.44 4.01 4.82
CA THR A 378 11.16 4.98 3.97
C THR A 378 11.40 4.48 2.55
N SER A 379 11.37 3.15 2.35
CA SER A 379 11.54 2.49 1.06
C SER A 379 10.23 2.06 0.40
N CYS A 380 9.06 2.39 0.96
CA CYS A 380 7.79 1.85 0.48
C CYS A 380 7.48 2.20 -0.99
N GLU A 381 7.91 3.39 -1.44
CA GLU A 381 7.76 3.90 -2.81
C GLU A 381 8.68 3.22 -3.83
N MET A 382 9.64 2.39 -3.37
CA MET A 382 10.61 1.76 -4.26
C MET A 382 9.88 0.81 -5.20
N GLN A 383 9.86 1.14 -6.50
CA GLN A 383 9.23 0.30 -7.50
C GLN A 383 10.15 -0.85 -7.91
N TYR A 384 9.55 -2.00 -8.18
CA TYR A 384 10.25 -3.17 -8.70
C TYR A 384 9.54 -3.61 -9.97
N SER A 385 10.30 -4.26 -10.85
CA SER A 385 9.78 -4.90 -12.04
C SER A 385 10.33 -6.31 -12.07
N GLU A 386 9.44 -7.29 -12.27
CA GLU A 386 9.82 -8.67 -12.48
C GLU A 386 9.37 -9.13 -13.87
N THR A 387 10.05 -10.14 -14.39
CA THR A 387 9.66 -10.73 -15.67
C THR A 387 8.27 -11.35 -15.57
N ALA A 388 7.47 -11.21 -16.62
CA ALA A 388 6.17 -11.85 -16.68
C ALA A 388 6.32 -13.38 -16.55
N ASP A 389 5.45 -13.99 -15.76
CA ASP A 389 5.41 -15.44 -15.61
C ASP A 389 4.69 -16.04 -16.83
N SER A 390 5.46 -16.65 -17.72
CA SER A 390 4.94 -17.26 -18.96
C SER A 390 4.08 -18.50 -18.72
N THR A 391 4.03 -19.02 -17.48
CA THR A 391 3.15 -20.14 -17.12
C THR A 391 1.71 -19.70 -16.86
N ILE A 392 1.47 -18.40 -16.64
CA ILE A 392 0.14 -17.85 -16.40
C ILE A 392 -0.63 -17.73 -17.73
N ASN A 393 -1.76 -18.44 -17.83
CA ASN A 393 -2.68 -18.30 -18.95
C ASN A 393 -3.77 -17.27 -18.63
N CYS A 394 -3.58 -16.03 -19.08
CA CYS A 394 -4.53 -14.95 -18.89
C CYS A 394 -5.93 -15.25 -19.45
N THR A 395 -6.06 -16.04 -20.51
CA THR A 395 -7.38 -16.40 -21.05
C THR A 395 -8.17 -17.24 -20.04
N SER A 396 -7.54 -18.24 -19.44
CA SER A 396 -8.18 -19.06 -18.39
C SER A 396 -8.47 -18.27 -17.12
N VAL A 397 -7.61 -17.30 -16.77
CA VAL A 397 -7.85 -16.35 -15.68
C VAL A 397 -9.10 -15.51 -15.96
N THR A 398 -9.20 -14.90 -17.14
CA THR A 398 -10.37 -14.10 -17.54
C THR A 398 -11.65 -14.92 -17.54
N GLU A 399 -11.63 -16.15 -18.05
CA GLU A 399 -12.79 -17.06 -18.00
C GLU A 399 -13.23 -17.31 -16.55
N ARG A 400 -12.29 -17.54 -15.63
CA ARG A 400 -12.60 -17.72 -14.22
C ARG A 400 -13.16 -16.47 -13.55
N CYS A 401 -12.57 -15.30 -13.80
CA CYS A 401 -13.07 -14.03 -13.25
C CYS A 401 -14.49 -13.72 -13.77
N ASN A 402 -14.80 -14.08 -15.03
CA ASN A 402 -16.13 -13.88 -15.62
C ASN A 402 -17.24 -14.73 -15.01
N LEU A 403 -16.95 -15.68 -14.09
CA LEU A 403 -17.98 -16.39 -13.34
C LEU A 403 -18.92 -15.43 -12.58
N LEU A 404 -18.48 -14.21 -12.26
CA LEU A 404 -19.29 -13.16 -11.65
C LEU A 404 -20.47 -12.70 -12.55
N LYS A 405 -20.42 -12.96 -13.87
CA LYS A 405 -21.53 -12.66 -14.79
C LYS A 405 -22.58 -13.77 -14.86
N GLU A 406 -22.31 -14.92 -14.25
CA GLU A 406 -23.15 -16.11 -14.35
C GLU A 406 -23.90 -16.40 -13.04
N ALA A 407 -24.97 -17.21 -13.11
CA ALA A 407 -25.66 -17.68 -11.91
C ALA A 407 -24.71 -18.50 -11.01
N PRO A 408 -24.71 -18.32 -9.68
CA PRO A 408 -25.67 -17.54 -8.91
C PRO A 408 -25.38 -16.04 -8.81
N PHE A 409 -24.16 -15.58 -9.14
CA PHE A 409 -23.77 -14.16 -9.02
C PHE A 409 -24.66 -13.20 -9.82
N SER A 410 -25.15 -13.65 -10.98
CA SER A 410 -26.01 -12.85 -11.85
C SER A 410 -27.27 -12.28 -11.21
N SER A 411 -27.72 -12.80 -10.05
CA SER A 411 -28.86 -12.22 -9.32
C SER A 411 -28.56 -10.85 -8.71
N CYS A 412 -27.29 -10.56 -8.44
CA CYS A 412 -26.80 -9.34 -7.79
C CYS A 412 -26.33 -8.27 -8.80
N ASN A 413 -26.11 -8.64 -10.07
CA ASN A 413 -25.52 -7.77 -11.09
C ASN A 413 -26.36 -6.51 -11.40
N SER A 414 -27.64 -6.46 -11.02
CA SER A 414 -28.47 -5.25 -11.16
C SER A 414 -28.15 -4.18 -10.12
N ASP A 415 -27.66 -4.60 -8.95
CA ASP A 415 -27.45 -3.74 -7.79
C ASP A 415 -25.96 -3.45 -7.61
N ILE A 416 -25.09 -4.39 -7.98
CA ILE A 416 -23.63 -4.24 -7.95
C ILE A 416 -23.06 -4.67 -9.31
N ASP A 417 -22.46 -3.72 -10.03
CA ASP A 417 -21.77 -4.02 -11.29
C ASP A 417 -20.58 -4.97 -11.05
N PRO A 418 -20.54 -6.16 -11.67
CA PRO A 418 -19.43 -7.09 -11.52
C PRO A 418 -18.16 -6.65 -12.29
N GLU A 419 -18.24 -5.73 -13.25
CA GLU A 419 -17.13 -5.42 -14.17
C GLU A 419 -15.86 -4.90 -13.45
N PRO A 420 -15.95 -4.02 -12.42
CA PRO A 420 -14.77 -3.60 -11.67
C PRO A 420 -14.07 -4.76 -10.96
N TYR A 421 -14.83 -5.72 -10.42
CA TYR A 421 -14.29 -6.91 -9.76
C TYR A 421 -13.63 -7.86 -10.77
N ILE A 422 -14.23 -8.04 -11.95
CA ILE A 422 -13.68 -8.87 -13.03
C ILE A 422 -12.36 -8.29 -13.53
N THR A 423 -12.31 -6.97 -13.72
CA THR A 423 -11.11 -6.26 -14.17
C THR A 423 -10.00 -6.38 -13.14
N ALA A 424 -10.28 -6.07 -11.87
CA ALA A 424 -9.31 -6.19 -10.78
C ALA A 424 -8.78 -7.63 -10.61
N CYS A 425 -9.68 -8.62 -10.73
CA CYS A 425 -9.35 -10.04 -10.72
C CYS A 425 -8.40 -10.42 -11.87
N THR A 426 -8.75 -10.03 -13.09
CA THR A 426 -7.96 -10.37 -14.28
C THR A 426 -6.59 -9.71 -14.25
N ASP A 427 -6.53 -8.41 -13.97
CA ASP A 427 -5.27 -7.65 -13.95
C ASP A 427 -4.29 -8.15 -12.88
N THR A 428 -4.82 -8.57 -11.73
CA THR A 428 -4.01 -9.13 -10.63
C THR A 428 -3.52 -10.53 -10.96
N LEU A 429 -4.41 -11.44 -11.32
CA LEU A 429 -4.08 -12.85 -11.57
C LEU A 429 -3.31 -13.08 -12.88
N CYS A 430 -3.31 -12.11 -13.80
CA CYS A 430 -2.43 -12.13 -14.98
C CYS A 430 -0.96 -11.80 -14.65
N LYS A 431 -0.70 -11.15 -13.51
CA LYS A 431 0.66 -10.78 -13.07
C LYS A 431 1.16 -11.67 -11.94
N TYR A 432 0.25 -12.20 -11.14
CA TYR A 432 0.55 -13.00 -9.97
C TYR A 432 -0.11 -14.38 -10.06
N PRO A 433 0.62 -15.48 -9.77
CA PRO A 433 0.07 -16.83 -9.88
C PRO A 433 -1.16 -17.04 -8.99
N ALA A 434 -2.12 -17.84 -9.42
CA ALA A 434 -3.36 -18.13 -8.70
C ALA A 434 -3.15 -19.06 -7.47
N VAL A 435 -2.32 -18.63 -6.53
CA VAL A 435 -1.94 -19.30 -5.27
C VAL A 435 -2.33 -18.41 -4.08
N ASP A 436 -2.16 -18.93 -2.86
CA ASP A 436 -2.40 -18.19 -1.61
C ASP A 436 -3.82 -17.60 -1.52
N GLY A 437 -4.84 -18.39 -1.87
CA GLY A 437 -6.24 -17.96 -1.81
C GLY A 437 -6.69 -16.97 -2.90
N LEU A 438 -5.79 -16.39 -3.69
CA LEU A 438 -6.12 -15.36 -4.69
C LEU A 438 -7.12 -15.82 -5.76
N ASN A 439 -7.12 -17.11 -6.07
CA ASN A 439 -8.03 -17.72 -7.03
C ASN A 439 -9.52 -17.62 -6.62
N CYS A 440 -9.78 -17.28 -5.35
CA CYS A 440 -11.10 -17.10 -4.77
C CYS A 440 -11.33 -15.71 -4.17
N GLN A 441 -10.28 -14.91 -3.94
CA GLN A 441 -10.35 -13.63 -3.24
C GLN A 441 -11.40 -12.68 -3.84
N PHE A 442 -11.33 -12.40 -5.14
CA PHE A 442 -12.26 -11.49 -5.81
C PHE A 442 -13.70 -12.03 -5.88
N LEU A 443 -13.86 -13.36 -5.99
CA LEU A 443 -15.17 -14.01 -5.96
C LEU A 443 -15.81 -13.90 -4.58
N LYS A 444 -15.03 -14.08 -3.50
CA LYS A 444 -15.47 -13.86 -2.11
C LYS A 444 -15.83 -12.41 -1.87
N ALA A 445 -15.00 -11.48 -2.33
CA ALA A 445 -15.24 -10.04 -2.17
C ALA A 445 -16.57 -9.63 -2.83
N TYR A 446 -16.81 -10.06 -4.06
CA TYR A 446 -18.08 -9.80 -4.75
C TYR A 446 -19.26 -10.50 -4.06
N ALA A 447 -19.10 -11.77 -3.65
CA ALA A 447 -20.14 -12.49 -2.93
C ALA A 447 -20.55 -11.78 -1.62
N ARG A 448 -19.57 -11.26 -0.88
CA ARG A 448 -19.80 -10.50 0.34
C ARG A 448 -20.46 -9.15 0.05
N ALA A 449 -20.03 -8.44 -1.00
CA ALA A 449 -20.70 -7.21 -1.43
C ALA A 449 -22.18 -7.46 -1.72
N CYS A 450 -22.51 -8.54 -2.45
CA CYS A 450 -23.88 -8.95 -2.72
C CYS A 450 -24.68 -9.27 -1.45
N SER A 451 -24.06 -9.94 -0.48
CA SER A 451 -24.71 -10.25 0.80
C SER A 451 -25.07 -9.01 1.62
N LEU A 452 -24.42 -7.87 1.37
CA LEU A 452 -24.74 -6.59 2.03
C LEU A 452 -25.97 -5.91 1.42
N HIS A 453 -26.39 -6.32 0.22
CA HIS A 453 -27.59 -5.84 -0.47
C HIS A 453 -28.70 -6.92 -0.51
N ASP A 454 -28.80 -7.72 0.56
CA ASP A 454 -29.83 -8.76 0.74
C ASP A 454 -29.89 -9.87 -0.34
N HIS A 455 -28.83 -10.04 -1.14
CA HIS A 455 -28.71 -11.15 -2.08
C HIS A 455 -28.04 -12.36 -1.43
N THR A 456 -28.78 -13.45 -1.26
CA THR A 456 -28.24 -14.77 -0.87
C THR A 456 -27.82 -15.56 -2.09
N LEU A 457 -26.51 -15.71 -2.29
CA LEU A 457 -25.92 -16.40 -3.44
C LEU A 457 -25.81 -17.93 -3.24
N ASP A 458 -26.92 -18.61 -2.98
CA ASP A 458 -26.88 -20.05 -2.65
C ASP A 458 -26.12 -20.89 -3.71
N GLY A 459 -25.18 -21.72 -3.23
CA GLY A 459 -24.39 -22.63 -4.07
C GLY A 459 -23.17 -22.03 -4.78
N TRP A 460 -22.85 -20.74 -4.58
CA TRP A 460 -21.70 -20.09 -5.25
C TRP A 460 -20.34 -20.75 -4.91
N THR A 461 -20.16 -21.19 -3.67
CA THR A 461 -18.95 -21.89 -3.19
C THR A 461 -18.73 -23.20 -3.93
N SER A 462 -19.81 -23.97 -4.10
CA SER A 462 -19.77 -25.26 -4.83
C SER A 462 -19.47 -25.06 -6.32
N LYS A 463 -20.05 -24.02 -6.94
CA LYS A 463 -19.80 -23.71 -8.36
C LYS A 463 -18.34 -23.30 -8.62
N THR A 464 -17.74 -22.54 -7.71
CA THR A 464 -16.41 -21.94 -7.90
C THR A 464 -15.27 -22.78 -7.32
N GLY A 465 -15.58 -23.76 -6.48
CA GLY A 465 -14.62 -24.52 -5.68
C GLY A 465 -13.99 -23.68 -4.56
N CYS A 466 -14.62 -22.58 -4.17
CA CYS A 466 -14.12 -21.66 -3.16
C CYS A 466 -14.75 -21.91 -1.79
N SER A 467 -13.97 -21.76 -0.72
CA SER A 467 -14.48 -21.73 0.66
C SER A 467 -14.99 -20.33 1.02
N SER A 468 -16.03 -20.23 1.85
CA SER A 468 -16.46 -18.95 2.45
C SER A 468 -15.60 -18.52 3.65
N GLU A 469 -14.76 -19.41 4.17
CA GLU A 469 -13.90 -19.13 5.33
C GLU A 469 -12.76 -18.19 4.95
N ALA A 470 -12.29 -17.40 5.92
CA ALA A 470 -11.15 -16.51 5.76
C ALA A 470 -9.89 -17.32 5.46
N PHE A 471 -9.05 -16.76 4.59
CA PHE A 471 -7.76 -17.37 4.30
C PHE A 471 -6.84 -17.20 5.50
N CYS A 472 -6.11 -18.25 5.87
CA CYS A 472 -5.12 -18.20 6.96
C CYS A 472 -5.65 -17.86 8.36
N GLN A 473 -6.94 -18.10 8.64
CA GLN A 473 -7.55 -17.90 9.96
C GLN A 473 -6.69 -18.50 11.08
N ASP A 474 -6.45 -17.71 12.14
CA ASP A 474 -5.68 -18.07 13.33
C ASP A 474 -4.18 -18.37 13.09
N ARG A 475 -3.66 -18.05 11.91
CA ARG A 475 -2.23 -18.12 11.60
C ARG A 475 -1.63 -16.73 11.41
N THR A 476 -0.74 -16.37 12.30
CA THR A 476 -0.03 -15.08 12.29
C THR A 476 1.42 -15.30 11.88
N CYS A 477 1.92 -14.47 10.98
CA CYS A 477 3.29 -14.51 10.49
C CYS A 477 4.07 -13.27 10.98
N SER A 478 5.40 -13.34 10.93
CA SER A 478 6.26 -12.19 11.25
C SER A 478 6.23 -11.14 10.13
N ASP A 479 6.66 -9.91 10.39
CA ASP A 479 6.61 -8.78 9.44
C ASP A 479 7.22 -9.08 8.06
N HIS A 480 8.29 -9.89 8.04
CA HIS A 480 9.01 -10.26 6.82
C HIS A 480 8.45 -11.52 6.12
N GLU A 481 7.33 -12.02 6.62
CA GLU A 481 6.62 -13.19 6.13
C GLU A 481 5.18 -12.82 5.78
N PHE A 482 4.53 -13.68 5.01
CA PHE A 482 3.10 -13.63 4.76
C PHE A 482 2.52 -15.04 4.85
N CYS A 483 1.24 -15.16 5.18
CA CYS A 483 0.59 -16.47 5.20
C CYS A 483 0.20 -16.91 3.78
N GLY A 484 0.48 -18.16 3.43
CA GLY A 484 0.24 -18.72 2.10
C GLY A 484 -0.08 -20.22 2.12
N GLU A 485 -0.42 -20.78 0.96
CA GLU A 485 -0.72 -22.22 0.81
C GLU A 485 0.56 -23.04 0.69
N LYS A 486 0.75 -24.06 1.55
CA LYS A 486 1.85 -25.03 1.41
C LYS A 486 1.60 -25.99 0.26
N THR A 487 0.35 -26.42 0.11
CA THR A 487 -0.15 -27.28 -0.97
C THR A 487 -1.48 -26.73 -1.46
N VAL A 488 -1.75 -26.80 -2.75
CA VAL A 488 -3.01 -26.31 -3.35
C VAL A 488 -4.21 -26.94 -2.64
N GLY A 489 -5.02 -26.13 -1.96
CA GLY A 489 -6.18 -26.59 -1.18
C GLY A 489 -5.86 -27.39 0.09
N GLY A 490 -4.64 -27.29 0.63
CA GLY A 490 -4.20 -27.95 1.86
C GLY A 490 -3.68 -26.99 2.94
N ASP A 491 -2.72 -27.43 3.76
CA ASP A 491 -2.23 -26.69 4.92
C ASP A 491 -1.63 -25.32 4.55
N THR A 492 -1.83 -24.32 5.41
CA THR A 492 -1.19 -23.00 5.28
C THR A 492 0.18 -22.98 5.96
N ARG A 493 1.06 -22.03 5.59
CA ARG A 493 2.27 -21.68 6.35
C ARG A 493 2.73 -20.24 6.12
N CYS A 494 3.69 -19.79 6.90
CA CYS A 494 4.35 -18.51 6.67
C CYS A 494 5.45 -18.69 5.61
N PHE A 495 5.40 -17.84 4.58
CA PHE A 495 6.37 -17.76 3.49
C PHE A 495 7.12 -16.44 3.60
N CYS A 496 8.39 -16.40 3.17
CA CYS A 496 9.11 -15.14 3.13
C CYS A 496 8.51 -14.21 2.09
N ARG A 497 8.37 -12.92 2.41
CA ARG A 497 8.10 -11.89 1.41
C ARG A 497 9.25 -11.81 0.40
N ALA A 498 8.92 -11.59 -0.86
CA ALA A 498 9.87 -11.62 -1.97
C ALA A 498 10.94 -10.52 -1.88
N ILE A 499 10.60 -9.31 -1.44
CA ILE A 499 11.60 -8.25 -1.21
C ILE A 499 12.59 -8.70 -0.15
N PHE A 500 12.09 -9.14 1.00
CA PHE A 500 12.94 -9.58 2.10
C PHE A 500 13.84 -10.76 1.68
N ALA A 501 13.26 -11.76 1.00
CA ALA A 501 13.98 -12.93 0.53
C ALA A 501 15.05 -12.60 -0.53
N SER A 502 14.82 -11.56 -1.34
CA SER A 502 15.71 -11.21 -2.47
C SER A 502 17.15 -10.92 -2.04
N LYS A 503 17.36 -10.37 -0.83
CA LYS A 503 18.69 -10.10 -0.28
C LYS A 503 19.52 -11.37 -0.03
N TYR A 504 18.85 -12.50 0.15
CA TYR A 504 19.46 -13.81 0.40
C TYR A 504 19.50 -14.67 -0.87
N GLN A 505 18.44 -14.65 -1.67
CA GLN A 505 18.34 -15.42 -2.90
C GLN A 505 19.42 -15.05 -3.93
N ALA A 506 19.82 -13.78 -4.01
CA ALA A 506 20.88 -13.32 -4.92
C ALA A 506 22.21 -14.06 -4.72
N ASN A 507 22.51 -14.45 -3.48
CA ASN A 507 23.73 -15.17 -3.10
C ASN A 507 23.46 -16.64 -2.71
N ASN A 508 22.24 -17.12 -2.95
CA ASN A 508 21.76 -18.44 -2.50
C ASN A 508 22.05 -18.69 -1.00
N SER A 509 21.93 -17.66 -0.17
CA SER A 509 22.10 -17.76 1.28
C SER A 509 20.76 -18.06 1.96
N LEU A 510 20.84 -18.57 3.19
CA LEU A 510 19.67 -18.93 4.02
C LEU A 510 19.52 -17.99 5.22
N GLY A 511 20.29 -16.91 5.26
CA GLY A 511 20.36 -15.98 6.38
C GLY A 511 21.50 -15.00 6.29
N ASP A 512 21.73 -14.31 7.39
CA ASP A 512 22.71 -13.23 7.50
C ASP A 512 24.15 -13.76 7.51
N PRO A 513 25.13 -12.93 7.11
CA PRO A 513 26.53 -13.27 7.25
C PRO A 513 26.91 -13.60 8.71
N THR A 514 27.93 -14.43 8.88
CA THR A 514 28.44 -14.77 10.22
C THR A 514 28.91 -13.52 10.96
N VAL A 515 28.44 -13.33 12.18
CA VAL A 515 28.88 -12.27 13.08
C VAL A 515 30.04 -12.79 13.92
N CYS A 516 31.21 -12.23 13.68
CA CYS A 516 32.46 -12.66 14.31
C CYS A 516 32.91 -11.66 15.39
N LYS A 517 33.10 -12.16 16.61
CA LYS A 517 33.76 -11.44 17.72
C LYS A 517 35.06 -12.15 18.10
N GLN A 518 35.83 -11.56 19.00
CA GLN A 518 37.15 -12.05 19.41
C GLN A 518 37.20 -13.53 19.84
N ASN A 519 36.18 -13.98 20.58
CA ASN A 519 36.08 -15.30 21.20
C ASN A 519 34.71 -15.97 21.02
N SER A 520 33.88 -15.46 20.11
CA SER A 520 32.56 -16.01 19.83
C SER A 520 32.17 -15.76 18.38
N ALA A 521 31.40 -16.66 17.81
CA ALA A 521 30.76 -16.44 16.52
C ALA A 521 29.29 -16.83 16.60
N SER A 522 28.47 -16.13 15.81
CA SER A 522 27.07 -16.48 15.61
C SER A 522 26.70 -16.43 14.13
N LEU A 523 25.80 -17.33 13.74
CA LEU A 523 25.18 -17.35 12.42
C LEU A 523 23.66 -17.38 12.61
N THR A 524 22.95 -16.47 11.95
CA THR A 524 21.50 -16.36 12.03
C THR A 524 20.89 -16.74 10.69
N LEU A 525 19.99 -17.72 10.72
CA LEU A 525 19.26 -18.24 9.56
C LEU A 525 17.82 -17.76 9.60
N VAL A 526 17.20 -17.61 8.44
CA VAL A 526 15.80 -17.17 8.30
C VAL A 526 14.89 -18.39 8.29
N GLY A 527 13.90 -18.45 9.19
CA GLY A 527 12.98 -19.58 9.33
C GLY A 527 12.25 -19.92 8.03
N CYS A 528 11.55 -18.97 7.43
CA CYS A 528 10.80 -19.20 6.19
C CYS A 528 11.66 -19.68 5.01
N LEU A 529 12.93 -19.25 4.89
CA LEU A 529 13.85 -19.72 3.85
C LEU A 529 14.29 -21.18 4.07
N LEU A 530 14.45 -21.58 5.33
CA LEU A 530 14.73 -22.97 5.68
C LEU A 530 13.53 -23.85 5.33
N GLU A 531 12.32 -23.42 5.66
CA GLU A 531 11.09 -24.14 5.34
C GLU A 531 10.86 -24.26 3.82
N ASP A 532 11.18 -23.21 3.04
CA ASP A 532 11.14 -23.26 1.56
C ASP A 532 12.08 -24.34 0.98
N LYS A 533 13.14 -24.71 1.71
CA LYS A 533 14.05 -25.81 1.37
C LYS A 533 13.66 -27.14 2.02
N GLY A 534 12.55 -27.20 2.75
CA GLY A 534 12.13 -28.39 3.49
C GLY A 534 13.00 -28.70 4.72
N ILE A 535 13.70 -27.70 5.26
CA ILE A 535 14.61 -27.85 6.39
C ILE A 535 13.89 -27.48 7.69
N ASP A 536 13.70 -28.47 8.57
CA ASP A 536 13.22 -28.24 9.93
C ASP A 536 14.37 -27.80 10.83
N TYR A 537 14.36 -26.52 11.22
CA TYR A 537 15.39 -25.91 12.05
C TYR A 537 15.51 -26.55 13.45
N SER A 538 14.45 -27.18 13.98
CA SER A 538 14.45 -27.81 15.30
C SER A 538 15.37 -29.05 15.35
N THR A 539 15.66 -29.61 14.18
CA THR A 539 16.56 -30.75 14.00
C THR A 539 18.03 -30.35 13.83
N LEU A 540 18.32 -29.05 13.73
CA LEU A 540 19.67 -28.55 13.47
C LEU A 540 20.45 -28.30 14.77
N HIS A 541 21.76 -28.57 14.72
CA HIS A 541 22.70 -28.31 15.80
C HIS A 541 24.12 -28.06 15.27
N LEU A 542 25.00 -27.52 16.12
CA LEU A 542 26.44 -27.38 15.81
C LEU A 542 27.16 -28.73 15.87
N LYS A 543 28.49 -28.76 15.72
CA LYS A 543 29.26 -30.02 15.83
C LYS A 543 28.99 -30.77 17.15
N ASP A 544 28.78 -30.05 18.24
CA ASP A 544 28.21 -30.58 19.48
C ASP A 544 26.67 -30.64 19.40
N PRO A 545 26.03 -31.83 19.50
CA PRO A 545 24.58 -31.99 19.44
C PRO A 545 23.77 -31.28 20.53
N THR A 546 24.42 -30.90 21.63
CA THR A 546 23.76 -30.13 22.71
C THR A 546 23.59 -28.65 22.34
N CYS A 547 24.37 -28.15 21.38
CA CYS A 547 24.29 -26.77 20.92
C CYS A 547 23.32 -26.62 19.75
N ARG A 548 22.05 -26.37 20.08
CA ARG A 548 20.95 -26.16 19.12
C ARG A 548 20.72 -24.68 18.79
N GLY A 549 20.01 -24.44 17.70
CA GLY A 549 19.61 -23.08 17.30
C GLY A 549 18.58 -22.48 18.26
N GLN A 550 18.72 -21.20 18.55
CA GLN A 550 17.76 -20.43 19.33
C GLN A 550 16.86 -19.65 18.37
N VAL A 551 15.55 -19.88 18.48
CA VAL A 551 14.54 -19.19 17.67
C VAL A 551 14.14 -17.90 18.37
N ASP A 552 14.07 -16.83 17.61
CA ASP A 552 13.39 -15.61 18.00
C ASP A 552 11.92 -15.71 17.58
N GLU A 553 11.01 -15.78 18.55
CA GLU A 553 9.57 -16.00 18.31
C GLU A 553 8.88 -14.82 17.60
N LEU A 554 9.49 -13.63 17.57
CA LEU A 554 8.92 -12.45 16.90
C LEU A 554 9.38 -12.37 15.44
N THR A 555 10.67 -12.59 15.22
CA THR A 555 11.30 -12.48 13.89
C THR A 555 11.41 -13.83 13.18
N HIS A 556 11.02 -14.94 13.81
CA HIS A 556 11.17 -16.31 13.29
C HIS A 556 12.59 -16.63 12.74
N MET A 557 13.61 -15.93 13.24
CA MET A 557 15.01 -16.15 12.87
C MET A 557 15.67 -17.11 13.86
N VAL A 558 16.57 -17.96 13.36
CA VAL A 558 17.22 -19.02 14.14
C VAL A 558 18.72 -18.76 14.24
N THR A 559 19.21 -18.51 15.45
CA THR A 559 20.62 -18.18 15.69
C THR A 559 21.37 -19.36 16.31
N PHE A 560 22.49 -19.72 15.70
CA PHE A 560 23.47 -20.67 16.22
C PHE A 560 24.71 -19.91 16.68
N SER A 561 25.21 -20.20 17.88
CA SER A 561 26.39 -19.52 18.39
C SER A 561 27.27 -20.43 19.26
N PHE A 562 28.54 -20.06 19.38
CA PHE A 562 29.49 -20.66 20.30
C PHE A 562 30.38 -19.56 20.90
N ASN A 563 30.99 -19.86 22.05
CA ASN A 563 31.91 -18.94 22.71
C ASN A 563 33.02 -19.68 23.47
N SER A 564 33.84 -18.94 24.23
CA SER A 564 34.93 -19.47 25.06
C SER A 564 34.49 -20.46 26.16
N SER A 565 33.27 -20.31 26.68
CA SER A 565 32.75 -21.13 27.77
C SER A 565 32.08 -22.41 27.25
N ASN A 566 31.47 -22.34 26.07
CA ASN A 566 30.90 -23.49 25.37
C ASN A 566 31.34 -23.45 23.91
N SER A 567 32.37 -24.24 23.58
CA SER A 567 32.97 -24.26 22.25
C SER A 567 32.10 -24.97 21.21
N CYS A 568 31.08 -25.72 21.61
CA CYS A 568 30.17 -26.43 20.70
C CYS A 568 30.86 -27.24 19.58
N GLY A 569 32.03 -27.81 19.88
CA GLY A 569 32.84 -28.56 18.92
C GLY A 569 33.51 -27.70 17.84
N THR A 570 33.63 -26.38 18.02
CA THR A 570 34.37 -25.48 17.11
C THR A 570 35.80 -25.96 16.93
N GLU A 571 36.28 -25.88 15.70
CA GLU A 571 37.67 -26.12 15.33
C GLU A 571 38.39 -24.80 15.13
N VAL A 572 39.54 -24.64 15.79
CA VAL A 572 40.39 -23.46 15.62
C VAL A 572 41.63 -23.86 14.84
N THR A 573 41.85 -23.20 13.71
CA THR A 573 43.07 -23.35 12.90
C THR A 573 43.78 -22.01 12.78
N ALA A 574 45.10 -22.03 12.61
CA ALA A 574 45.85 -20.84 12.25
C ALA A 574 46.75 -21.13 11.06
N ASN A 575 46.83 -20.14 10.18
CA ASN A 575 47.90 -20.01 9.21
C ASN A 575 48.78 -18.81 9.59
N ASN A 576 49.78 -18.51 8.77
CA ASN A 576 50.79 -17.49 9.05
C ASN A 576 50.22 -16.07 9.25
N SER A 577 49.04 -15.78 8.71
CA SER A 577 48.47 -14.42 8.65
C SER A 577 47.08 -14.32 9.28
N TYR A 578 46.39 -15.45 9.51
CA TYR A 578 45.01 -15.50 9.97
C TYR A 578 44.79 -16.60 11.02
N ILE A 579 43.92 -16.30 11.98
CA ILE A 579 43.31 -17.28 12.88
C ILE A 579 41.89 -17.51 12.38
N ILE A 580 41.51 -18.77 12.20
CA ILE A 580 40.22 -19.19 11.65
C ILE A 580 39.48 -20.03 12.69
N TYR A 581 38.32 -19.55 13.13
CA TYR A 581 37.35 -20.32 13.90
C TYR A 581 36.33 -20.93 12.95
N GLN A 582 36.11 -22.23 12.98
CA GLN A 582 35.16 -22.90 12.08
C GLN A 582 34.22 -23.83 12.84
N ASN A 583 32.94 -23.76 12.52
CA ASN A 583 31.92 -24.70 12.98
C ASN A 583 30.97 -25.06 11.83
N THR A 584 30.15 -26.07 12.04
CA THR A 584 29.23 -26.62 11.03
C THR A 584 27.88 -26.89 11.69
N ILE A 585 26.82 -26.30 11.14
CA ILE A 585 25.44 -26.68 11.46
C ILE A 585 25.10 -27.94 10.67
N ARG A 586 24.59 -28.96 11.35
CA ARG A 586 24.19 -30.25 10.77
C ARG A 586 22.83 -30.69 11.31
N SER A 587 22.14 -31.56 10.57
CA SER A 587 20.92 -32.21 11.05
C SER A 587 21.21 -33.33 12.05
N GLN A 588 20.28 -33.62 12.97
CA GLN A 588 20.40 -34.69 13.97
C GLN A 588 20.72 -36.07 13.37
N ASN A 589 20.18 -36.39 12.20
CA ASN A 589 20.39 -37.67 11.50
C ASN A 589 21.60 -37.63 10.55
N TYR A 590 22.53 -36.70 10.76
CA TYR A 590 23.75 -36.63 9.98
C TYR A 590 24.61 -37.86 10.25
N SER A 591 24.64 -38.78 9.28
CA SER A 591 25.54 -39.92 9.25
C SER A 591 26.71 -39.61 8.31
N SER A 592 27.92 -39.92 8.75
CA SER A 592 29.13 -39.92 7.92
C SER A 592 29.33 -41.23 7.14
N ASP A 593 28.33 -42.12 7.14
CA ASP A 593 28.37 -43.40 6.45
C ASP A 593 28.26 -43.24 4.93
N VAL A 594 28.72 -44.24 4.19
CA VAL A 594 28.78 -44.24 2.71
C VAL A 594 27.39 -44.12 2.05
N ILE A 595 26.31 -44.44 2.77
CA ILE A 595 24.93 -44.37 2.26
C ILE A 595 24.07 -43.61 3.27
N THR A 596 23.57 -42.44 2.87
CA THR A 596 22.44 -41.76 3.53
C THR A 596 21.19 -41.92 2.69
N ARG A 597 20.04 -42.13 3.35
CA ARG A 597 18.72 -42.25 2.69
C ARG A 597 17.83 -41.01 2.91
N ASN A 598 18.31 -40.04 3.68
CA ASN A 598 17.62 -38.80 4.01
C ASN A 598 18.46 -37.61 3.55
N ASP A 599 17.80 -36.50 3.24
CA ASP A 599 18.47 -35.23 2.94
C ASP A 599 19.23 -34.74 4.17
N GLN A 600 20.53 -34.50 3.99
CA GLN A 600 21.42 -34.04 5.06
C GLN A 600 21.72 -32.56 4.86
N VAL A 601 21.44 -31.77 5.89
CA VAL A 601 21.77 -30.35 5.89
C VAL A 601 23.16 -30.19 6.49
N GLN A 602 24.03 -29.48 5.77
CA GLN A 602 25.36 -29.11 6.25
C GLN A 602 25.66 -27.66 5.86
N ILE A 603 25.75 -26.77 6.85
CA ILE A 603 26.07 -25.36 6.66
C ILE A 603 27.37 -25.06 7.41
N ASN A 604 28.45 -24.85 6.66
CA ASN A 604 29.75 -24.50 7.22
C ASN A 604 29.86 -22.99 7.37
N PHE A 605 30.33 -22.53 8.52
CA PHE A 605 30.61 -21.11 8.74
C PHE A 605 31.92 -20.93 9.50
N SER A 606 32.60 -19.82 9.22
CA SER A 606 33.91 -19.55 9.80
C SER A 606 34.16 -18.06 9.98
N CYS A 607 34.92 -17.73 11.02
CA CYS A 607 35.43 -16.39 11.30
C CYS A 607 36.93 -16.36 11.05
N VAL A 608 37.35 -15.47 10.15
CA VAL A 608 38.75 -15.28 9.78
C VAL A 608 39.22 -13.95 10.37
N HIS A 609 40.18 -14.01 11.29
CA HIS A 609 40.78 -12.82 11.90
C HIS A 609 42.23 -12.68 11.49
N SER A 610 42.60 -11.51 10.94
CA SER A 610 43.99 -11.17 10.70
C SER A 610 44.76 -11.16 12.03
N GLN A 611 45.97 -11.71 12.01
CA GLN A 611 46.89 -11.52 13.13
C GLN A 611 47.23 -10.03 13.26
N PRO A 612 47.47 -9.53 14.49
CA PRO A 612 47.74 -8.11 14.70
C PRO A 612 48.96 -7.57 13.96
N ASN A 613 48.76 -6.53 13.14
CA ASN A 613 49.86 -5.78 12.52
C ASN A 613 50.75 -5.09 13.56
N ILE A 614 52.07 -5.06 13.31
CA ILE A 614 53.06 -4.41 14.17
C ILE A 614 52.88 -2.89 14.10
N ASN A 615 52.35 -2.27 15.15
CA ASN A 615 52.53 -0.85 15.41
C ASN A 615 53.55 -0.69 16.54
N THR A 616 54.76 -0.24 16.23
CA THR A 616 55.81 0.02 17.22
C THR A 616 55.40 1.20 18.10
N ALA A 617 55.13 0.95 19.37
CA ALA A 617 55.06 1.98 20.40
C ALA A 617 56.21 1.73 21.39
N THR A 618 57.13 2.69 21.49
CA THR A 618 58.26 2.59 22.43
C THR A 618 57.92 3.40 23.67
N PHE A 619 57.88 2.75 24.83
CA PHE A 619 57.53 3.39 26.10
C PHE A 619 58.74 3.52 27.03
N ARG A 620 58.71 4.52 27.91
CA ARG A 620 59.75 4.81 28.91
C ARG A 620 59.34 4.21 30.27
N ILE A 621 60.16 3.35 30.91
CA ILE A 621 59.87 2.82 32.26
C ILE A 621 60.11 3.88 33.35
N ARG A 622 59.29 4.92 33.39
CA ARG A 622 59.01 5.59 34.67
C ARG A 622 57.68 5.13 35.29
N ASP A 623 56.92 4.27 34.59
CA ASP A 623 55.51 3.99 34.90
C ASP A 623 55.21 2.58 35.44
N TRP A 624 56.18 1.90 36.09
CA TRP A 624 56.05 0.65 36.88
C TRP A 624 55.48 -0.62 36.16
N SER A 625 54.63 -0.49 35.15
CA SER A 625 54.16 -1.55 34.25
C SER A 625 53.88 -0.95 32.88
N VAL A 626 54.22 -1.65 31.79
CA VAL A 626 53.87 -1.20 30.43
C VAL A 626 52.70 -2.03 29.94
N ALA A 627 51.56 -1.37 29.73
CA ALA A 627 50.37 -1.96 29.14
C ALA A 627 50.18 -1.38 27.74
N GLN A 628 50.09 -2.25 26.74
CA GLN A 628 49.80 -1.89 25.36
C GLN A 628 48.43 -2.43 24.98
N HIS A 629 47.52 -1.54 24.62
CA HIS A 629 46.27 -1.95 23.98
C HIS A 629 46.57 -2.33 22.53
N ILE A 630 46.32 -3.59 22.20
CA ILE A 630 46.48 -4.13 20.86
C ILE A 630 45.08 -4.32 20.28
N THR A 631 44.78 -3.51 19.27
CA THR A 631 43.57 -3.62 18.46
C THR A 631 43.95 -4.01 17.05
N SER A 632 43.55 -5.21 16.60
CA SER A 632 43.68 -5.59 15.20
C SER A 632 42.61 -6.56 14.76
N GLY A 633 41.87 -6.19 13.72
CA GLY A 633 40.65 -6.91 13.34
C GLY A 633 39.69 -6.96 14.53
N ALA A 634 39.24 -8.16 14.89
CA ALA A 634 38.38 -8.40 16.06
C ALA A 634 39.15 -8.62 17.38
N TRP A 635 40.49 -8.58 17.37
CA TRP A 635 41.31 -8.76 18.57
C TRP A 635 41.44 -7.45 19.32
N ASN A 636 40.94 -7.41 20.56
CA ASN A 636 41.14 -6.31 21.49
C ASN A 636 41.67 -6.86 22.82
N TYR A 637 42.95 -6.66 23.09
CA TYR A 637 43.55 -7.12 24.34
C TYR A 637 44.65 -6.18 24.81
N THR A 638 44.88 -6.17 26.12
CA THR A 638 45.93 -5.39 26.75
C THR A 638 47.11 -6.30 27.03
N LEU A 639 48.22 -6.10 26.34
CA LEU A 639 49.47 -6.78 26.64
C LEU A 639 50.23 -5.99 27.72
N THR A 640 50.44 -6.62 28.87
CA THR A 640 51.17 -6.02 29.99
C THR A 640 52.48 -6.75 30.23
N ILE A 641 53.57 -6.01 30.31
CA ILE A 641 54.87 -6.53 30.72
C ILE A 641 55.26 -5.93 32.08
N LYS A 642 55.61 -6.81 33.01
CA LYS A 642 56.00 -6.51 34.38
C LYS A 642 57.32 -7.16 34.71
N ALA A 643 58.09 -6.51 35.57
CA ALA A 643 59.34 -7.01 36.08
C ALA A 643 59.31 -7.03 37.60
N TYR A 644 59.94 -8.04 38.18
CA TYR A 644 59.93 -8.33 39.61
C TYR A 644 61.33 -8.66 40.13
N THR A 645 61.61 -8.31 41.38
CA THR A 645 62.87 -8.62 42.06
C THR A 645 62.89 -10.00 42.73
N ASP A 646 61.74 -10.67 42.83
CA ASP A 646 61.58 -11.95 43.51
C ASP A 646 60.97 -13.04 42.61
N ALA A 647 61.32 -14.30 42.88
CA ALA A 647 60.86 -15.45 42.10
C ALA A 647 59.35 -15.70 42.19
N ARG A 648 58.70 -15.22 43.26
CA ARG A 648 57.23 -15.32 43.43
C ARG A 648 56.48 -14.22 42.69
N ARG A 649 57.19 -13.27 42.05
CA ARG A 649 56.63 -12.16 41.27
C ARG A 649 55.66 -11.31 42.10
N THR A 650 56.08 -10.98 43.33
CA THR A 650 55.29 -10.19 44.28
C THR A 650 55.83 -8.76 44.46
N GLN A 651 57.14 -8.58 44.30
CA GLN A 651 57.85 -7.32 44.44
C GLN A 651 58.16 -6.75 43.05
N LEU A 652 57.27 -5.88 42.59
CA LEU A 652 57.41 -5.21 41.31
C LEU A 652 58.58 -4.23 41.32
N VAL A 653 59.35 -4.18 40.24
CA VAL A 653 60.41 -3.20 40.08
C VAL A 653 59.81 -1.81 39.81
N LYS A 654 60.10 -0.84 40.68
CA LYS A 654 59.58 0.53 40.64
C LYS A 654 60.67 1.52 40.24
N TRP A 655 60.27 2.76 39.93
CA TRP A 655 61.18 3.85 39.50
C TRP A 655 62.32 4.16 40.47
N ASN A 656 62.17 3.86 41.76
CA ASN A 656 63.16 4.06 42.82
C ASN A 656 63.86 2.76 43.25
N THR A 657 63.68 1.66 42.52
CA THR A 657 64.29 0.37 42.86
C THR A 657 65.70 0.34 42.30
N GLU A 658 66.71 0.39 43.17
CA GLU A 658 68.11 0.22 42.77
C GLU A 658 68.35 -1.24 42.37
N LEU A 659 68.71 -1.45 41.09
CA LEU A 659 69.04 -2.77 40.56
C LEU A 659 70.55 -2.95 40.48
N GLN A 660 71.05 -3.99 41.14
CA GLN A 660 72.48 -4.30 41.12
C GLN A 660 72.85 -5.14 39.89
N LEU A 661 74.07 -4.97 39.39
CA LEU A 661 74.60 -5.87 38.36
C LEU A 661 74.58 -7.31 38.88
N ASN A 662 74.28 -8.25 37.99
CA ASN A 662 74.13 -9.67 38.28
C ASN A 662 72.93 -10.03 39.21
N GLN A 663 72.09 -9.07 39.60
CA GLN A 663 70.83 -9.33 40.29
C GLN A 663 69.84 -9.98 39.34
N LYS A 664 69.18 -11.07 39.77
CA LYS A 664 68.19 -11.77 38.95
C LYS A 664 66.87 -11.00 38.90
N ILE A 665 66.35 -10.79 37.69
CA ILE A 665 65.07 -10.12 37.42
C ILE A 665 64.10 -11.12 36.81
N TRP A 666 62.85 -11.10 37.28
CA TRP A 666 61.77 -11.98 36.84
C TRP A 666 60.77 -11.18 36.01
N MET A 667 60.54 -11.61 34.78
CA MET A 667 59.67 -10.97 33.80
C MET A 667 58.36 -11.75 33.65
N GLU A 668 57.27 -11.01 33.56
CA GLU A 668 55.94 -11.51 33.21
C GLU A 668 55.42 -10.71 32.01
N LEU A 669 55.04 -11.41 30.96
CA LEU A 669 54.24 -10.85 29.87
C LEU A 669 52.87 -11.50 29.98
N LYS A 670 51.82 -10.71 30.20
CA LYS A 670 50.45 -11.18 30.35
C LYS A 670 49.55 -10.44 29.38
N THR A 671 48.55 -11.11 28.86
CA THR A 671 47.46 -10.46 28.11
C THR A 671 46.17 -10.47 28.92
N ASP A 672 45.47 -9.34 28.94
CA ASP A 672 44.12 -9.19 29.49
C ASP A 672 43.14 -9.00 28.33
N GLY A 673 42.11 -9.86 28.23
CA GLY A 673 41.13 -9.87 27.14
C GLY A 673 41.26 -11.03 26.13
N LEU A 674 42.30 -11.87 26.25
CA LEU A 674 42.43 -13.13 25.48
C LEU A 674 41.93 -14.33 26.30
N ASP A 675 41.32 -15.30 25.61
CA ASP A 675 40.94 -16.57 26.23
C ASP A 675 42.06 -17.61 26.11
N GLY A 676 42.63 -17.97 27.26
CA GLY A 676 43.69 -18.95 27.40
C GLY A 676 43.30 -20.39 27.06
N ASN A 677 42.01 -20.70 26.87
CA ASN A 677 41.57 -22.02 26.40
C ASN A 677 41.65 -22.15 24.87
N MET A 678 41.41 -21.06 24.14
CA MET A 678 41.41 -21.04 22.68
C MET A 678 42.81 -20.75 22.11
N VAL A 679 43.51 -19.78 22.69
CA VAL A 679 44.81 -19.29 22.19
C VAL A 679 45.84 -19.16 23.31
N ALA A 680 47.12 -19.33 22.97
CA ALA A 680 48.26 -19.12 23.85
C ALA A 680 49.16 -18.00 23.31
N LEU A 681 49.75 -17.21 24.21
CA LEU A 681 50.77 -16.22 23.89
C LEU A 681 52.14 -16.90 23.87
N VAL A 682 52.90 -16.70 22.79
CA VAL A 682 54.24 -17.26 22.63
C VAL A 682 55.25 -16.15 22.35
N SER A 683 56.20 -15.96 23.27
CA SER A 683 57.34 -15.05 23.09
C SER A 683 58.38 -15.71 22.19
N LYS A 684 58.40 -15.35 20.91
CA LYS A 684 59.29 -15.93 19.90
C LYS A 684 60.73 -15.45 20.06
N SER A 685 60.93 -14.16 20.31
CA SER A 685 62.26 -13.58 20.50
C SER A 685 62.18 -12.43 21.49
N CYS A 686 63.15 -12.31 22.40
CA CYS A 686 63.29 -11.14 23.27
C CYS A 686 64.76 -10.73 23.34
N TRP A 687 65.05 -9.44 23.27
CA TRP A 687 66.40 -8.91 23.26
C TRP A 687 66.47 -7.53 23.92
N ALA A 688 67.68 -7.10 24.29
CA ALA A 688 67.92 -5.80 24.88
C ALA A 688 68.85 -4.94 24.01
N THR A 689 68.65 -3.63 24.03
CA THR A 689 69.48 -2.61 23.39
C THR A 689 69.81 -1.47 24.35
N ASN A 690 70.77 -0.61 24.02
CA ASN A 690 71.10 0.57 24.84
C ASN A 690 70.38 1.87 24.40
N LYS A 691 69.52 1.78 23.38
CA LYS A 691 68.67 2.87 22.88
C LYS A 691 67.24 2.36 22.68
N ALA A 692 66.29 3.30 22.69
CA ALA A 692 64.86 3.07 22.45
C ALA A 692 64.55 2.25 21.20
N SER A 693 65.33 2.43 20.13
CA SER A 693 65.09 1.70 18.89
C SER A 693 65.38 0.19 19.03
N PRO A 694 64.45 -0.69 18.64
CA PRO A 694 64.61 -2.14 18.73
C PRO A 694 65.66 -2.70 17.76
N THR A 695 66.04 -1.94 16.74
CA THR A 695 67.06 -2.30 15.75
C THR A 695 68.42 -1.68 16.04
N SER A 696 68.56 -0.95 17.16
CA SER A 696 69.83 -0.32 17.53
C SER A 696 70.89 -1.32 17.99
N THR A 697 72.16 -0.91 17.86
CA THR A 697 73.32 -1.65 18.36
C THR A 697 73.97 -0.88 19.52
N PRO A 698 74.54 -1.57 20.53
CA PRO A 698 74.61 -3.02 20.76
C PRO A 698 73.26 -3.69 21.07
N ARG A 699 73.14 -4.97 20.69
CA ARG A 699 71.97 -5.84 20.92
C ARG A 699 72.39 -7.09 21.68
N HIS A 700 71.61 -7.49 22.68
CA HIS A 700 71.81 -8.73 23.46
C HIS A 700 70.54 -9.57 23.46
N ASP A 701 70.54 -10.73 22.82
CA ASP A 701 69.36 -11.60 22.76
C ASP A 701 69.19 -12.41 24.06
N LEU A 702 67.99 -12.39 24.64
CA LEU A 702 67.62 -13.13 25.85
C LEU A 702 66.82 -14.40 25.50
N ILE A 703 65.88 -14.30 24.56
CA ILE A 703 65.06 -15.42 24.08
C ILE A 703 65.22 -15.52 22.56
N LEU A 704 65.45 -16.73 22.06
CA LEU A 704 65.57 -17.06 20.63
C LEU A 704 64.67 -18.25 20.31
N ASN A 705 63.78 -18.08 19.32
CA ASN A 705 62.80 -19.09 18.89
C ASN A 705 62.01 -19.72 20.04
N GLY A 706 61.58 -18.91 21.00
CA GLY A 706 60.81 -19.37 22.16
C GLY A 706 61.64 -19.92 23.34
N CYS A 707 62.96 -20.04 23.19
CA CYS A 707 63.86 -20.65 24.16
C CYS A 707 64.89 -19.66 24.72
N ALA A 708 65.38 -19.90 25.94
CA ALA A 708 66.46 -19.09 26.54
C ALA A 708 67.73 -19.11 25.67
N ASN A 709 68.38 -17.95 25.50
CA ASN A 709 69.63 -17.85 24.77
C ASN A 709 70.75 -18.60 25.50
N ARG A 710 71.31 -19.63 24.85
CA ARG A 710 72.36 -20.47 25.45
C ARG A 710 73.69 -19.75 25.68
N ALA A 711 73.93 -18.64 25.00
CA ALA A 711 75.14 -17.84 25.21
C ALA A 711 75.12 -17.13 26.58
N ASP A 712 73.93 -16.90 27.15
CA ASP A 712 73.73 -16.28 28.45
C ASP A 712 73.13 -17.30 29.43
N ARG A 713 73.97 -17.85 30.30
CA ARG A 713 73.57 -18.86 31.29
C ARG A 713 72.63 -18.33 32.37
N THR A 714 72.41 -17.02 32.43
CA THR A 714 71.55 -16.40 33.43
C THR A 714 70.08 -16.39 33.02
N VAL A 715 69.80 -16.54 31.72
CA VAL A 715 68.42 -16.53 31.18
C VAL A 715 67.73 -17.87 31.41
N GLN A 716 66.52 -17.82 31.95
CA GLN A 716 65.63 -18.97 32.11
C GLN A 716 64.23 -18.59 31.63
N VAL A 717 63.59 -19.44 30.84
CA VAL A 717 62.18 -19.30 30.44
C VAL A 717 61.39 -20.33 31.25
N GLN A 718 60.50 -19.87 32.14
CA GLN A 718 59.73 -20.74 33.02
C GLN A 718 58.48 -21.28 32.32
N GLU A 719 57.73 -20.41 31.63
CA GLU A 719 56.53 -20.78 30.89
C GLU A 719 56.45 -19.94 29.62
N ASN A 720 56.15 -20.57 28.48
CA ASN A 720 55.98 -19.91 27.20
C ASN A 720 55.04 -20.75 26.34
N GLY A 721 53.93 -20.19 25.86
CA GLY A 721 52.95 -20.92 25.06
C GLY A 721 52.02 -21.86 25.83
N LEU A 722 51.97 -21.78 27.17
CA LEU A 722 51.05 -22.59 28.00
C LEU A 722 49.66 -21.94 28.15
N GLY A 723 49.57 -20.62 28.08
CA GLY A 723 48.35 -19.84 28.23
C GLY A 723 48.53 -18.43 27.69
N THR A 724 47.82 -17.46 28.22
CA THR A 724 47.89 -16.04 27.80
C THR A 724 49.01 -15.24 28.49
N SER A 725 49.92 -15.94 29.16
CA SER A 725 51.10 -15.38 29.84
C SER A 725 52.39 -16.10 29.47
N THR A 726 53.49 -15.36 29.45
CA THR A 726 54.86 -15.84 29.31
C THR A 726 55.71 -15.36 30.49
N TYR A 727 56.51 -16.26 31.05
CA TYR A 727 57.39 -16.00 32.17
C TYR A 727 58.84 -16.34 31.84
N PHE A 728 59.76 -15.38 32.05
CA PHE A 728 61.19 -15.60 31.92
C PHE A 728 61.98 -14.78 32.96
N SER A 729 63.25 -15.09 33.18
CA SER A 729 64.13 -14.35 34.09
C SER A 729 65.54 -14.27 33.53
N PHE A 730 66.29 -13.23 33.86
CA PHE A 730 67.70 -13.06 33.50
C PHE A 730 68.43 -12.27 34.58
N ASN A 731 69.77 -12.31 34.61
CA ASN A 731 70.53 -11.46 35.52
C ASN A 731 70.78 -10.09 34.89
N MET A 732 70.60 -9.04 35.67
CA MET A 732 70.81 -7.66 35.23
C MET A 732 72.25 -7.45 34.78
N PHE A 733 72.42 -6.74 33.68
CA PHE A 733 73.71 -6.45 33.06
C PHE A 733 73.80 -4.97 32.69
N ARG A 734 74.90 -4.55 32.07
CA ARG A 734 75.02 -3.22 31.44
C ARG A 734 75.80 -3.34 30.14
N PHE A 735 75.50 -2.49 29.16
CA PHE A 735 76.34 -2.39 27.96
C PHE A 735 77.63 -1.64 28.27
N THR A 736 78.73 -2.07 27.66
CA THR A 736 80.05 -1.44 27.82
C THR A 736 80.20 -0.15 27.01
N VAL A 737 79.27 0.12 26.09
CA VAL A 737 79.29 1.25 25.15
C VAL A 737 77.89 1.88 25.09
N GLY A 738 77.82 3.22 25.22
CA GLY A 738 76.60 4.03 25.11
C GLY A 738 75.94 4.35 26.46
N SER A 739 74.62 4.60 26.46
CA SER A 739 73.86 4.92 27.67
C SER A 739 73.90 3.76 28.67
N ALA A 740 73.77 4.07 29.97
CA ALA A 740 73.55 3.07 31.02
C ALA A 740 72.16 2.42 30.95
N ASP A 741 71.27 2.98 30.13
CA ASP A 741 69.91 2.52 29.94
C ASP A 741 69.84 1.20 29.15
N ILE A 742 68.87 0.35 29.49
CA ILE A 742 68.64 -0.95 28.84
C ILE A 742 67.20 -1.01 28.35
N PHE A 743 67.00 -1.21 27.06
CA PHE A 743 65.68 -1.31 26.44
C PHE A 743 65.44 -2.77 26.06
N LEU A 744 64.52 -3.43 26.74
CA LEU A 744 64.05 -4.78 26.45
C LEU A 744 62.97 -4.73 25.37
N HIS A 745 63.02 -5.67 24.44
CA HIS A 745 62.16 -5.80 23.28
C HIS A 745 61.71 -7.24 23.19
N CYS A 746 60.42 -7.50 22.96
CA CYS A 746 59.89 -8.84 22.79
C CYS A 746 58.96 -8.92 21.56
N GLN A 747 59.22 -9.93 20.74
CA GLN A 747 58.43 -10.36 19.60
C GLN A 747 57.55 -11.55 20.01
N LEU A 748 56.24 -11.37 19.91
CA LEU A 748 55.19 -12.27 20.41
C LEU A 748 54.32 -12.76 19.25
N HIS A 749 53.74 -13.95 19.38
CA HIS A 749 52.70 -14.44 18.47
C HIS A 749 51.61 -15.20 19.22
N LEU A 750 50.39 -15.16 18.68
CA LEU A 750 49.27 -15.94 19.20
C LEU A 750 49.25 -17.31 18.52
N CYS A 751 49.16 -18.37 19.33
CA CYS A 751 49.11 -19.76 18.86
C CYS A 751 47.79 -20.40 19.30
N PRO A 752 46.96 -20.93 18.38
CA PRO A 752 45.78 -21.71 18.77
C PRO A 752 46.17 -23.02 19.43
N LYS A 753 45.54 -23.36 20.56
CA LYS A 753 45.88 -24.57 21.31
C LYS A 753 45.34 -25.87 20.68
N GLN A 754 44.24 -25.78 19.93
CA GLN A 754 43.62 -26.94 19.31
C GLN A 754 44.43 -27.36 18.08
N GLY A 755 44.95 -28.60 18.07
CA GLY A 755 45.70 -29.15 16.94
C GLY A 755 47.16 -28.70 16.81
N ASN A 756 47.62 -27.69 17.58
CA ASN A 756 49.02 -27.24 17.58
C ASN A 756 49.69 -27.42 18.94
N ASN A 757 51.00 -27.68 18.93
CA ASN A 757 51.81 -27.58 20.13
C ASN A 757 52.36 -26.15 20.26
N CYS A 758 51.72 -25.34 21.11
CA CYS A 758 52.13 -23.96 21.35
C CYS A 758 53.37 -23.83 22.25
N ILE A 759 53.79 -24.91 22.92
CA ILE A 759 54.96 -24.91 23.81
C ILE A 759 56.23 -25.10 22.95
N PRO A 760 57.17 -24.13 22.94
CA PRO A 760 58.40 -24.23 22.16
C PRO A 760 59.28 -25.43 22.58
N THR A 761 59.86 -26.13 21.61
CA THR A 761 60.71 -27.30 21.85
C THR A 761 62.19 -26.92 21.98
N CYS A 762 62.66 -26.79 23.22
CA CYS A 762 64.06 -26.44 23.51
C CYS A 762 64.93 -27.70 23.66
N SER A 763 65.54 -28.19 22.58
CA SER A 763 66.45 -29.36 22.61
C SER A 763 67.72 -29.07 23.44
N LYS A 764 68.34 -30.10 24.06
CA LYS A 764 69.55 -29.96 24.91
C LYS A 764 70.90 -30.32 24.23
N ALA A 765 70.94 -30.64 22.94
CA ALA A 765 72.18 -31.01 22.26
C ALA A 765 72.35 -30.32 20.90
N ALA A 766 73.54 -29.76 20.66
CA ALA A 766 73.93 -29.20 19.38
C ALA A 766 74.26 -30.33 18.38
N ARG A 767 73.43 -30.51 17.36
CA ARG A 767 73.95 -30.78 16.02
C ARG A 767 73.75 -29.50 15.21
N ARG A 768 74.84 -28.94 14.69
CA ARG A 768 74.77 -27.91 13.64
C ARG A 768 74.02 -28.53 12.46
N TYR A 769 72.72 -28.27 12.35
CA TYR A 769 72.02 -28.48 11.10
C TYR A 769 72.35 -27.27 10.22
N ARG A 770 73.00 -27.52 9.08
CA ARG A 770 73.02 -26.56 7.98
C ARG A 770 71.56 -26.28 7.63
N SER A 771 71.17 -25.02 7.66
CA SER A 771 69.84 -24.57 7.26
C SER A 771 69.54 -25.03 5.84
N ALA A 772 68.67 -26.04 5.70
CA ALA A 772 67.76 -26.01 4.57
C ALA A 772 66.86 -24.80 4.84
N SER A 773 66.94 -23.81 3.95
CA SER A 773 66.03 -22.67 3.91
C SER A 773 64.60 -23.19 3.78
N PHE A 774 63.92 -23.37 4.90
CA PHE A 774 62.49 -23.14 4.91
C PHE A 774 62.32 -21.63 4.94
N THR A 775 62.09 -21.06 3.77
CA THR A 775 61.50 -19.74 3.60
C THR A 775 60.21 -19.70 4.38
N TYR A 776 60.31 -19.21 5.61
CA TYR A 776 59.19 -18.73 6.39
C TYR A 776 59.60 -17.34 6.86
N GLU A 777 59.36 -16.35 6.00
CA GLU A 777 59.34 -14.95 6.41
C GLU A 777 58.18 -14.77 7.41
N PRO A 778 58.43 -14.27 8.63
CA PRO A 778 57.39 -14.07 9.62
C PRO A 778 56.83 -12.64 9.55
N GLU A 779 55.62 -12.49 9.01
CA GLU A 779 54.80 -11.27 9.12
C GLU A 779 53.50 -11.66 9.86
N ALA A 780 53.07 -11.11 10.99
CA ALA A 780 53.48 -9.96 11.79
C ALA A 780 53.31 -10.31 13.30
N PRO A 781 54.37 -10.34 14.12
CA PRO A 781 54.31 -10.55 15.57
C PRO A 781 53.78 -9.32 16.35
N ALA A 782 53.13 -9.52 17.50
CA ALA A 782 52.95 -8.42 18.45
C ALA A 782 54.31 -8.03 19.06
N PHE A 783 54.63 -6.74 19.13
CA PHE A 783 55.94 -6.25 19.55
C PHE A 783 55.80 -5.28 20.73
N ILE A 784 56.48 -5.57 21.84
CA ILE A 784 56.49 -4.71 23.04
C ILE A 784 57.91 -4.35 23.46
N SER A 785 58.14 -3.09 23.81
CA SER A 785 59.45 -2.59 24.28
C SER A 785 59.38 -1.80 25.59
N VAL A 786 60.44 -1.90 26.39
CA VAL A 786 60.49 -1.53 27.81
C VAL A 786 61.89 -1.03 28.20
N SER A 787 62.06 0.21 28.67
CA SER A 787 63.37 0.84 28.97
C SER A 787 63.77 1.03 30.45
N TRP A 788 64.82 0.38 30.95
CA TRP A 788 65.44 0.64 32.25
C TRP A 788 66.39 1.84 32.17
N THR A 789 66.34 2.77 33.13
CA THR A 789 67.36 3.83 33.28
C THR A 789 68.09 3.67 34.59
N TYR A 790 69.43 3.70 34.57
CA TYR A 790 70.28 3.67 35.76
C TYR A 790 70.47 5.06 36.35
#